data_AF-A0A928BGS6-F1
#
_entry.id   AF-A0A928BGS6-F1
#
_cell.length_a   1.000
_cell.length_b   1.000
_cell.length_c   1.000
_cell.angle_alpha   90.00
_cell.angle_beta   90.00
_cell.angle_gamma   90.00
#
_symmetry.space_group_name_H-M   'P 1'
#
loop_
_entity.id
_entity.type
_entity.pdbx_description
1 polymer ?
#
loop_
_entity_poly.entity_id
_entity_poly.type
_entity_poly.pdbx_seq_one_letter_code
_entity_poly.pdbx_strand_id
1 'polypeptide(L)'
;MVKDKSMKRNILALLGLAALVCACAKDLEEITPENGDKTITYFTAGSENAYECKATVNTSTGAVQWEDGDNILVSNGSTSAVYTYKAETSRFESEEGLPATGSYSAWYPAEDVETVEGSSAVMTLPNSHIYDAQMIRKAPMSAVSNSNNLNFKNLCAILKIQVNGAHKLSSVVFTSAEKGVSGNANVSNNTLTMASDEAKTLTLTADGVQMTDNSAFYFLVPAQLYTGGFSLSINCSDGWKFEKGTKNTVGLSAGTMDAMEAFDAKLFSGGQGTEDDPFLISTEQDLLDMSAYTNGEDYQYFVGKSYLQTTAITLTTANFPPICASAEHGFTGHFDGNAKIIYDLNINRTVDNTGLFGCMNGGLIEDIHLNGSGSNYCTIKGTANVGAVVGRMTGGTIKDCGFGKTKVEGTGNCCGVIVGMMRGPGAKIEHSSIGGSCSATTTGIQIGGIVGKMETGSTVEYCEVKACTITGSQRVGGVSGYIGGNSVINACTSGAKIVSTVTDAVAQAGGVCGYMHQTTTSTDKTIVINCIYSQDISRSGATITMNSNYANYLYTGGLVGAAASCTNGTSNMLIVNSYSYPYTIKNNGSGNKGISGLLGGCNTANVQIINCYSPVIHTNFNLNGSAVSVKNYSNYAYIGSIVGYPKEGMTINGAYGRQTLRLYNTGVSCNTSNISSAISDPTIKNYHSVVYHANFPKTVESYATFKQALDAGAAEYNKSNPAVKALTWTTDTRFDGHLKPDGVYKQSTNQYKKVSIIGDSISTFRGYIFENQTSKYNPYYPNSWTESGETVYGNVLWERNTWWWKLIYNQMANARLEVLNAFSGSSCCYIDSGTANFSKHNVTDAASTTNSFRNRYRREGIGNPDLVIIYGGRNDFGKYGGSTDDYLGEYTTAAIEAQYEDALDKSYVYRNFTNALTGLITEIHVDFPEAKFLVLCHDMISDGYEASCMAVAKVLAGKGIDVKCVSFHKTGTKNQTNTEIGITKDHGSSCHPDAAGTGKMAEYIYSQVGTWLDK
;
A
#
# COMPACT_ATOMS: atom_id res chain seq x y z
N MET A 1 -68.74 -17.20 22.30
CA MET A 1 -69.78 -16.15 22.45
C MET A 1 -69.74 -15.32 21.17
N VAL A 2 -70.70 -15.51 20.26
CA VAL A 2 -71.86 -14.61 20.02
C VAL A 2 -71.38 -13.34 19.30
N LYS A 3 -71.76 -12.96 18.07
CA LYS A 3 -72.83 -13.29 17.09
C LYS A 3 -72.36 -12.66 15.74
N ASP A 4 -72.32 -13.34 14.60
CA ASP A 4 -73.41 -13.64 13.65
C ASP A 4 -74.39 -12.48 13.36
N LYS A 5 -74.33 -11.96 12.12
CA LYS A 5 -75.52 -11.70 11.30
C LYS A 5 -75.23 -12.06 9.84
N SER A 6 -75.58 -13.30 9.55
CA SER A 6 -75.85 -13.94 8.28
C SER A 6 -76.94 -13.28 7.41
N MET A 7 -76.97 -13.79 6.16
CA MET A 7 -78.14 -14.06 5.30
C MET A 7 -78.55 -12.93 4.34
N LYS A 8 -78.63 -13.14 3.01
CA LYS A 8 -79.18 -14.28 2.24
C LYS A 8 -78.46 -14.41 0.87
N ARG A 9 -77.91 -15.59 0.51
CA ARG A 9 -78.55 -16.77 -0.15
C ARG A 9 -78.90 -16.51 -1.63
N ASN A 10 -78.75 -17.41 -2.60
CA ASN A 10 -78.21 -18.77 -2.74
C ASN A 10 -78.43 -19.17 -4.22
N ILE A 11 -77.89 -20.35 -4.60
CA ILE A 11 -78.20 -21.21 -5.79
C ILE A 11 -77.09 -21.09 -6.85
N LEU A 12 -76.29 -22.10 -7.19
CA LEU A 12 -76.22 -23.52 -6.84
C LEU A 12 -74.78 -24.01 -7.13
N ALA A 13 -74.29 -24.98 -6.37
CA ALA A 13 -73.03 -25.68 -6.61
C ALA A 13 -73.28 -27.03 -7.30
N LEU A 14 -72.21 -27.58 -7.89
CA LEU A 14 -71.96 -29.01 -8.20
C LEU A 14 -72.78 -29.69 -9.30
N LEU A 15 -72.08 -30.12 -10.37
CA LEU A 15 -71.97 -31.50 -10.88
C LEU A 15 -71.52 -31.49 -12.36
N GLY A 16 -70.57 -32.36 -12.74
CA GLY A 16 -70.38 -32.73 -14.15
C GLY A 16 -68.95 -33.01 -14.60
N LEU A 17 -68.49 -34.24 -14.36
CA LEU A 17 -67.30 -34.85 -14.99
C LEU A 17 -67.59 -35.17 -16.48
N ALA A 18 -66.55 -35.05 -17.31
CA ALA A 18 -66.33 -35.75 -18.59
C ALA A 18 -67.10 -35.37 -19.88
N ALA A 19 -66.29 -35.25 -20.94
CA ALA A 19 -66.56 -35.27 -22.38
C ALA A 19 -67.14 -34.01 -23.05
N LEU A 20 -66.29 -33.33 -23.85
CA LEU A 20 -66.61 -33.07 -25.26
C LEU A 20 -65.34 -32.80 -26.09
N VAL A 21 -65.00 -33.79 -26.93
CA VAL A 21 -64.32 -33.59 -28.21
C VAL A 21 -65.31 -32.87 -29.15
N CYS A 22 -64.80 -32.02 -30.04
CA CYS A 22 -65.51 -31.29 -31.10
C CYS A 22 -66.54 -30.24 -30.64
N ALA A 23 -66.15 -28.96 -30.71
CA ALA A 23 -66.89 -27.92 -31.45
C ALA A 23 -66.32 -26.53 -31.11
N CYS A 24 -65.66 -25.91 -32.09
CA CYS A 24 -65.89 -24.51 -32.46
C CYS A 24 -65.36 -24.34 -33.89
N ALA A 25 -65.93 -25.12 -34.81
CA ALA A 25 -66.24 -24.57 -36.12
C ALA A 25 -67.31 -23.50 -35.85
N LYS A 26 -66.86 -22.25 -35.70
CA LYS A 26 -67.76 -21.12 -35.79
C LYS A 26 -67.94 -20.88 -37.28
N ASP A 27 -69.20 -20.96 -37.70
CA ASP A 27 -69.66 -20.89 -39.07
C ASP A 27 -68.88 -19.85 -39.90
N LEU A 28 -68.22 -20.33 -40.94
CA LEU A 28 -67.75 -19.54 -42.06
C LEU A 28 -69.00 -19.14 -42.86
N GLU A 29 -69.53 -17.94 -42.60
CA GLU A 29 -70.17 -17.21 -43.69
C GLU A 29 -69.06 -16.84 -44.68
N GLU A 30 -68.96 -17.61 -45.76
CA GLU A 30 -68.39 -17.11 -47.02
C GLU A 30 -69.22 -15.90 -47.45
N ILE A 31 -68.73 -14.70 -47.14
CA ILE A 31 -69.13 -13.52 -47.89
C ILE A 31 -68.57 -13.72 -49.30
N THR A 32 -69.42 -14.18 -50.21
CA THR A 32 -69.16 -14.15 -51.64
C THR A 32 -69.15 -12.69 -52.08
N PRO A 33 -68.08 -12.18 -52.72
CA PRO A 33 -68.13 -10.85 -53.32
C PRO A 33 -68.98 -10.89 -54.59
N GLU A 34 -70.06 -10.12 -54.62
CA GLU A 34 -70.69 -9.70 -55.88
C GLU A 34 -69.76 -8.71 -56.60
N ASN A 35 -68.81 -9.28 -57.35
CA ASN A 35 -68.21 -8.80 -58.60
C ASN A 35 -66.84 -9.48 -58.77
N GLY A 36 -66.54 -9.91 -60.00
CA GLY A 36 -65.41 -10.78 -60.31
C GLY A 36 -64.04 -10.33 -59.80
N ASP A 37 -63.22 -11.35 -59.54
CA ASP A 37 -61.78 -11.36 -59.25
C ASP A 37 -61.27 -10.63 -58.00
N LYS A 38 -61.28 -11.35 -56.87
CA LYS A 38 -60.16 -11.52 -55.90
C LYS A 38 -60.65 -12.29 -54.67
N THR A 39 -60.27 -13.56 -54.53
CA THR A 39 -60.33 -14.24 -53.22
C THR A 39 -59.31 -13.60 -52.29
N ILE A 40 -59.78 -12.96 -51.20
CA ILE A 40 -58.91 -12.38 -50.17
C ILE A 40 -58.33 -13.54 -49.34
N THR A 41 -57.02 -13.76 -49.44
CA THR A 41 -56.29 -14.80 -48.71
C THR A 41 -55.82 -14.24 -47.38
N TYR A 42 -56.32 -14.75 -46.26
CA TYR A 42 -55.85 -14.38 -44.92
C TYR A 42 -54.75 -15.32 -44.43
N PHE A 43 -53.78 -14.79 -43.68
CA PHE A 43 -52.69 -15.59 -43.10
C PHE A 43 -52.77 -15.63 -41.58
N THR A 44 -52.42 -16.79 -41.01
CA THR A 44 -52.08 -16.93 -39.59
C THR A 44 -50.58 -17.15 -39.47
N ALA A 45 -49.95 -16.65 -38.42
CA ALA A 45 -48.51 -16.79 -38.26
C ALA A 45 -48.13 -17.41 -36.91
N GLY A 46 -47.41 -18.53 -36.96
CA GLY A 46 -46.77 -19.20 -35.85
C GLY A 46 -45.25 -19.06 -35.90
N SER A 47 -44.53 -19.70 -34.97
CA SER A 47 -43.06 -19.64 -34.93
C SER A 47 -42.43 -20.80 -34.18
N GLU A 48 -41.13 -21.00 -34.36
CA GLU A 48 -40.50 -22.29 -34.03
C GLU A 48 -39.80 -22.39 -32.67
N ASN A 49 -39.27 -21.29 -32.10
CA ASN A 49 -38.41 -21.33 -30.89
C ASN A 49 -38.66 -20.19 -29.88
N ALA A 50 -38.40 -20.48 -28.60
CA ALA A 50 -38.76 -19.68 -27.42
C ALA A 50 -37.66 -18.74 -26.87
N TYR A 51 -36.69 -18.32 -27.70
CA TYR A 51 -35.67 -17.34 -27.30
C TYR A 51 -35.87 -16.06 -28.13
N GLU A 52 -36.09 -14.94 -27.44
CA GLU A 52 -36.92 -13.80 -27.85
C GLU A 52 -36.31 -12.88 -28.92
N CYS A 53 -36.90 -12.86 -30.12
CA CYS A 53 -37.21 -11.63 -30.85
C CYS A 53 -38.52 -11.83 -31.61
N LYS A 54 -39.61 -11.64 -30.87
CA LYS A 54 -41.00 -11.73 -31.31
C LYS A 54 -41.74 -10.68 -30.53
N ALA A 55 -42.69 -10.03 -31.18
CA ALA A 55 -43.81 -9.42 -30.48
C ALA A 55 -44.29 -10.44 -29.37
N THR A 56 -44.33 -9.95 -28.13
CA THR A 56 -43.93 -10.63 -26.86
C THR A 56 -44.32 -12.12 -26.67
N VAL A 57 -43.45 -12.96 -26.08
CA VAL A 57 -43.80 -14.38 -25.78
C VAL A 57 -44.75 -14.46 -24.57
N ASN A 58 -45.87 -15.17 -24.70
CA ASN A 58 -46.67 -15.56 -23.53
C ASN A 58 -45.88 -16.61 -22.72
N THR A 59 -45.44 -16.23 -21.52
CA THR A 59 -44.60 -17.06 -20.62
C THR A 59 -45.22 -18.39 -20.20
N SER A 60 -46.51 -18.62 -20.50
CA SER A 60 -47.21 -19.87 -20.21
C SER A 60 -47.40 -20.81 -21.41
N THR A 61 -47.19 -20.35 -22.67
CA THR A 61 -47.48 -21.16 -23.87
C THR A 61 -46.42 -21.12 -24.99
N GLY A 62 -45.49 -20.16 -25.00
CA GLY A 62 -44.41 -20.10 -26.00
C GLY A 62 -44.79 -19.62 -27.41
N ALA A 63 -45.99 -19.06 -27.60
CA ALA A 63 -46.45 -18.53 -28.90
C ALA A 63 -45.98 -17.07 -29.17
N VAL A 64 -45.81 -16.69 -30.45
CA VAL A 64 -45.63 -15.29 -30.90
C VAL A 64 -46.87 -14.48 -30.51
N GLN A 65 -46.71 -13.29 -29.94
CA GLN A 65 -47.82 -12.32 -29.86
C GLN A 65 -47.58 -11.16 -30.80
N TRP A 66 -48.03 -11.32 -32.04
CA TRP A 66 -48.13 -10.21 -32.99
C TRP A 66 -48.92 -9.04 -32.40
N GLU A 67 -48.44 -7.82 -32.60
CA GLU A 67 -49.13 -6.60 -32.16
C GLU A 67 -49.95 -6.02 -33.32
N ASP A 68 -51.08 -5.40 -32.98
CA ASP A 68 -51.92 -4.75 -34.00
C ASP A 68 -51.09 -3.76 -34.81
N GLY A 69 -51.08 -3.91 -36.14
CA GLY A 69 -50.27 -3.09 -37.03
C GLY A 69 -48.92 -3.68 -37.47
N ASP A 70 -48.49 -4.85 -36.97
CA ASP A 70 -47.30 -5.53 -37.48
C ASP A 70 -47.46 -5.90 -38.97
N ASN A 71 -46.48 -5.57 -39.81
CA ASN A 71 -46.56 -5.85 -41.24
C ASN A 71 -45.63 -6.99 -41.66
N ILE A 72 -46.16 -7.94 -42.44
CA ILE A 72 -45.38 -8.95 -43.15
C ILE A 72 -45.54 -8.75 -44.67
N LEU A 73 -44.48 -9.04 -45.41
CA LEU A 73 -44.55 -9.10 -46.86
C LEU A 73 -44.65 -10.57 -47.28
N VAL A 74 -45.68 -10.91 -48.06
CA VAL A 74 -45.92 -12.29 -48.54
C VAL A 74 -45.78 -12.33 -50.06
N SER A 75 -45.12 -13.35 -50.58
CA SER A 75 -44.99 -13.66 -52.01
C SER A 75 -45.55 -15.05 -52.30
N ASN A 76 -46.30 -15.16 -53.40
CA ASN A 76 -46.77 -16.45 -53.93
C ASN A 76 -45.89 -16.99 -55.08
N GLY A 77 -44.72 -16.37 -55.31
CA GLY A 77 -43.79 -16.69 -56.38
C GLY A 77 -44.00 -15.91 -57.69
N SER A 78 -45.14 -15.25 -57.87
CA SER A 78 -45.44 -14.41 -59.05
C SER A 78 -45.73 -12.96 -58.68
N THR A 79 -46.42 -12.74 -57.57
CA THR A 79 -46.78 -11.42 -57.02
C THR A 79 -46.53 -11.40 -55.52
N SER A 80 -46.32 -10.21 -54.95
CA SER A 80 -46.19 -10.02 -53.51
C SER A 80 -47.10 -8.91 -53.01
N ALA A 81 -47.48 -8.96 -51.74
CA ALA A 81 -48.32 -7.95 -51.09
C ALA A 81 -47.98 -7.86 -49.60
N VAL A 82 -48.17 -6.67 -49.02
CA VAL A 82 -48.04 -6.45 -47.57
C VAL A 82 -49.34 -6.84 -46.88
N TYR A 83 -49.22 -7.56 -45.77
CA TYR A 83 -50.30 -7.91 -44.87
C TYR A 83 -50.03 -7.34 -43.48
N THR A 84 -51.06 -6.77 -42.87
CA THR A 84 -51.00 -6.17 -41.54
C THR A 84 -51.70 -7.08 -40.55
N TYR A 85 -51.09 -7.31 -39.39
CA TYR A 85 -51.71 -8.04 -38.30
C TYR A 85 -52.85 -7.24 -37.69
N LYS A 86 -54.00 -7.89 -37.55
CA LYS A 86 -55.20 -7.36 -36.89
C LYS A 86 -55.44 -8.14 -35.61
N ALA A 87 -55.28 -7.49 -34.46
CA ALA A 87 -55.43 -8.15 -33.17
C ALA A 87 -56.87 -8.66 -32.95
N GLU A 88 -57.85 -7.93 -33.47
CA GLU A 88 -59.29 -8.25 -33.40
C GLU A 88 -59.68 -9.56 -34.09
N THR A 89 -59.01 -9.92 -35.19
CA THR A 89 -59.23 -11.17 -35.93
C THR A 89 -58.14 -12.20 -35.71
N SER A 90 -57.04 -11.80 -35.06
CA SER A 90 -55.82 -12.60 -34.84
C SER A 90 -55.21 -13.13 -36.15
N ARG A 91 -55.27 -12.33 -37.22
CA ARG A 91 -54.84 -12.69 -38.58
C ARG A 91 -54.11 -11.54 -39.27
N PHE A 92 -53.34 -11.89 -40.28
CA PHE A 92 -52.73 -10.97 -41.22
C PHE A 92 -53.67 -10.74 -42.41
N GLU A 93 -54.00 -9.48 -42.65
CA GLU A 93 -54.99 -9.04 -43.64
C GLU A 93 -54.38 -8.01 -44.60
N SER A 94 -54.82 -8.00 -45.86
CA SER A 94 -54.34 -7.09 -46.89
C SER A 94 -55.50 -6.63 -47.78
N GLU A 95 -55.50 -5.36 -48.19
CA GLU A 95 -56.46 -4.82 -49.15
C GLU A 95 -56.17 -5.32 -50.59
N GLU A 96 -54.92 -5.66 -50.90
CA GLU A 96 -54.50 -6.04 -52.25
C GLU A 96 -54.79 -7.50 -52.56
N GLY A 97 -54.63 -8.39 -51.56
CA GLY A 97 -54.90 -9.83 -51.61
C GLY A 97 -54.05 -10.62 -52.62
N LEU A 98 -53.52 -11.78 -52.21
CA LEU A 98 -52.79 -12.68 -53.12
C LEU A 98 -53.71 -13.81 -53.64
N PRO A 99 -53.62 -14.17 -54.94
CA PRO A 99 -54.24 -15.38 -55.46
C PRO A 99 -53.71 -16.61 -54.73
N ALA A 100 -54.58 -17.58 -54.43
CA ALA A 100 -54.19 -18.81 -53.75
C ALA A 100 -53.43 -19.76 -54.69
N THR A 101 -52.15 -20.01 -54.41
CA THR A 101 -51.27 -20.82 -55.28
C THR A 101 -50.73 -22.10 -54.63
N GLY A 102 -50.90 -22.27 -53.31
CA GLY A 102 -50.43 -23.45 -52.57
C GLY A 102 -48.95 -23.43 -52.17
N SER A 103 -48.23 -22.33 -52.37
CA SER A 103 -46.88 -22.08 -51.83
C SER A 103 -46.65 -20.59 -51.61
N TYR A 104 -46.12 -20.24 -50.44
CA TYR A 104 -45.89 -18.86 -49.99
C TYR A 104 -44.53 -18.73 -49.31
N SER A 105 -43.83 -17.64 -49.62
CA SER A 105 -42.72 -17.11 -48.83
C SER A 105 -43.16 -15.83 -48.13
N ALA A 106 -42.78 -15.63 -46.88
CA ALA A 106 -43.10 -14.41 -46.14
C ALA A 106 -41.90 -13.88 -45.37
N TRP A 107 -41.84 -12.57 -45.18
CA TRP A 107 -40.76 -11.88 -44.49
C TRP A 107 -41.32 -10.83 -43.53
N TYR A 108 -40.69 -10.72 -42.37
CA TYR A 108 -40.98 -9.72 -41.33
C TYR A 108 -39.67 -9.08 -40.88
N PRO A 109 -39.64 -7.78 -40.58
CA PRO A 109 -40.73 -6.82 -40.81
C PRO A 109 -40.81 -6.46 -42.31
N ALA A 110 -42.03 -6.18 -42.80
CA ALA A 110 -42.23 -5.87 -44.23
C ALA A 110 -41.45 -4.63 -44.67
N GLU A 111 -41.25 -3.68 -43.75
CA GLU A 111 -40.56 -2.42 -43.99
C GLU A 111 -39.07 -2.59 -44.31
N ASP A 112 -38.47 -3.70 -43.89
CA ASP A 112 -37.06 -4.00 -44.16
C ASP A 112 -36.87 -4.72 -45.50
N VAL A 113 -37.94 -5.04 -46.24
CA VAL A 113 -37.88 -5.74 -47.53
C VAL A 113 -37.80 -4.74 -48.69
N GLU A 114 -36.66 -4.71 -49.38
CA GLU A 114 -36.41 -3.79 -50.50
C GLU A 114 -36.95 -4.32 -51.83
N THR A 115 -36.67 -5.60 -52.13
CA THR A 115 -37.09 -6.24 -53.39
C THR A 115 -37.43 -7.71 -53.16
N VAL A 116 -38.36 -8.22 -53.99
CA VAL A 116 -38.76 -9.64 -53.99
C VAL A 116 -38.65 -10.21 -55.39
N GLU A 117 -38.00 -11.36 -55.49
CA GLU A 117 -37.88 -12.12 -56.73
C GLU A 117 -38.29 -13.58 -56.49
N GLY A 118 -39.47 -13.94 -56.96
CA GLY A 118 -40.05 -15.27 -56.75
C GLY A 118 -40.23 -15.60 -55.27
N SER A 119 -39.47 -16.60 -54.78
CA SER A 119 -39.49 -17.08 -53.39
C SER A 119 -38.36 -16.51 -52.52
N SER A 120 -37.65 -15.47 -53.01
CA SER A 120 -36.51 -14.84 -52.34
C SER A 120 -36.76 -13.33 -52.17
N ALA A 121 -36.12 -12.72 -51.18
CA ALA A 121 -36.18 -11.28 -50.94
C ALA A 121 -34.80 -10.71 -50.60
N VAL A 122 -34.60 -9.42 -50.90
CA VAL A 122 -33.50 -8.62 -50.37
C VAL A 122 -34.04 -7.82 -49.20
N MET A 123 -33.47 -8.02 -48.02
CA MET A 123 -33.81 -7.28 -46.81
C MET A 123 -32.65 -6.36 -46.39
N THR A 124 -32.95 -5.16 -45.92
CA THR A 124 -31.95 -4.24 -45.38
C THR A 124 -31.88 -4.37 -43.86
N LEU A 125 -30.72 -4.80 -43.36
CA LEU A 125 -30.43 -4.78 -41.92
C LEU A 125 -29.95 -3.38 -41.52
N PRO A 126 -30.51 -2.76 -40.47
CA PRO A 126 -30.10 -1.42 -40.06
C PRO A 126 -28.63 -1.41 -39.58
N ASN A 127 -27.93 -0.32 -39.86
CA ASN A 127 -26.55 -0.10 -39.40
C ASN A 127 -26.46 0.48 -37.97
N SER A 128 -27.60 0.89 -37.40
CA SER A 128 -27.70 1.31 -36.01
C SER A 128 -29.03 0.89 -35.39
N HIS A 129 -28.97 0.55 -34.11
CA HIS A 129 -30.11 0.32 -33.25
C HIS A 129 -30.12 1.34 -32.11
N ILE A 130 -31.30 1.74 -31.65
CA ILE A 130 -31.44 2.50 -30.41
C ILE A 130 -31.62 1.51 -29.27
N TYR A 131 -30.89 1.70 -28.17
CA TYR A 131 -31.09 0.94 -26.95
C TYR A 131 -32.48 1.27 -26.38
N ASP A 132 -33.42 0.37 -26.62
CA ASP A 132 -34.78 0.41 -26.12
C ASP A 132 -35.23 -1.03 -25.81
N ALA A 133 -36.13 -1.19 -24.85
CA ALA A 133 -36.77 -2.46 -24.48
C ALA A 133 -37.55 -3.10 -25.64
N GLN A 134 -37.77 -2.37 -26.74
CA GLN A 134 -38.46 -2.85 -27.94
C GLN A 134 -37.53 -3.16 -29.12
N MET A 135 -36.21 -2.94 -29.01
CA MET A 135 -35.26 -3.19 -30.10
C MET A 135 -35.32 -4.64 -30.61
N ILE A 136 -35.46 -5.59 -29.69
CA ILE A 136 -35.61 -7.03 -29.97
C ILE A 136 -37.09 -7.39 -30.21
N ARG A 137 -37.92 -6.51 -30.77
CA ARG A 137 -39.28 -6.88 -31.25
C ARG A 137 -39.33 -7.07 -32.75
N LYS A 138 -38.54 -6.32 -33.51
CA LYS A 138 -38.57 -6.29 -34.97
C LYS A 138 -37.45 -7.12 -35.63
N ALA A 139 -37.09 -8.30 -35.09
CA ALA A 139 -36.05 -9.08 -35.76
C ALA A 139 -36.53 -9.58 -37.12
N PRO A 140 -35.61 -9.61 -38.10
CA PRO A 140 -35.85 -10.27 -39.36
C PRO A 140 -36.22 -11.74 -39.15
N MET A 141 -37.38 -12.10 -39.67
CA MET A 141 -37.88 -13.45 -39.72
C MET A 141 -38.36 -13.77 -41.13
N SER A 142 -38.39 -15.05 -41.48
CA SER A 142 -39.05 -15.50 -42.71
C SER A 142 -39.78 -16.82 -42.51
N ALA A 143 -40.78 -17.06 -43.36
CA ALA A 143 -41.53 -18.31 -43.40
C ALA A 143 -41.60 -18.82 -44.84
N VAL A 144 -41.59 -20.13 -45.00
CA VAL A 144 -41.93 -20.81 -46.26
C VAL A 144 -43.02 -21.84 -45.94
N SER A 145 -44.15 -21.78 -46.62
CA SER A 145 -45.32 -22.62 -46.32
C SER A 145 -46.12 -22.96 -47.56
N ASN A 146 -46.75 -24.14 -47.55
CA ASN A 146 -47.70 -24.56 -48.58
C ASN A 146 -49.17 -24.30 -48.18
N SER A 147 -49.37 -23.48 -47.14
CA SER A 147 -50.68 -23.16 -46.58
C SER A 147 -50.71 -21.71 -46.09
N ASN A 148 -51.90 -21.23 -45.74
CA ASN A 148 -52.08 -19.91 -45.14
C ASN A 148 -51.55 -19.81 -43.69
N ASN A 149 -50.99 -20.89 -43.14
CA ASN A 149 -50.30 -20.87 -41.86
C ASN A 149 -48.79 -20.70 -42.07
N LEU A 150 -48.26 -19.55 -41.69
CA LEU A 150 -46.86 -19.16 -41.87
C LEU A 150 -46.07 -19.42 -40.59
N ASN A 151 -45.13 -20.36 -40.61
CA ASN A 151 -44.24 -20.60 -39.48
C ASN A 151 -42.94 -19.81 -39.66
N PHE A 152 -42.83 -18.69 -38.94
CA PHE A 152 -41.68 -17.80 -39.03
C PHE A 152 -40.46 -18.34 -38.27
N LYS A 153 -39.32 -18.34 -38.96
CA LYS A 153 -37.98 -18.60 -38.43
C LYS A 153 -37.22 -17.30 -38.29
N ASN A 154 -36.51 -17.16 -37.17
CA ASN A 154 -35.53 -16.09 -37.00
C ASN A 154 -34.41 -16.23 -38.04
N LEU A 155 -33.96 -15.09 -38.56
CA LEU A 155 -32.84 -15.02 -39.51
C LEU A 155 -31.54 -14.54 -38.85
N CYS A 156 -31.66 -13.89 -37.70
CA CYS A 156 -30.55 -13.34 -36.92
C CYS A 156 -30.37 -14.09 -35.60
N ALA A 157 -29.16 -13.96 -35.05
CA ALA A 157 -28.84 -14.32 -33.67
C ALA A 157 -28.97 -13.08 -32.78
N ILE A 158 -29.14 -13.31 -31.47
CA ILE A 158 -29.09 -12.25 -30.47
C ILE A 158 -27.81 -12.42 -29.66
N LEU A 159 -26.96 -11.40 -29.71
CA LEU A 159 -25.76 -11.35 -28.89
C LEU A 159 -26.06 -10.55 -27.62
N LYS A 160 -26.01 -11.21 -26.47
CA LYS A 160 -26.14 -10.55 -25.15
C LYS A 160 -24.75 -10.20 -24.63
N ILE A 161 -24.56 -8.93 -24.31
CA ILE A 161 -23.32 -8.40 -23.72
C ILE A 161 -23.63 -7.96 -22.30
N GLN A 162 -22.87 -8.46 -21.34
CA GLN A 162 -22.90 -7.98 -19.97
C GLN A 162 -21.73 -7.03 -19.76
N VAL A 163 -22.00 -5.85 -19.22
CA VAL A 163 -21.01 -4.81 -18.95
C VAL A 163 -21.07 -4.46 -17.46
N ASN A 164 -19.92 -4.39 -16.84
CA ASN A 164 -19.71 -3.94 -15.48
C ASN A 164 -18.99 -2.59 -15.54
N GLY A 165 -19.50 -1.59 -14.84
CA GLY A 165 -18.92 -0.25 -14.85
C GLY A 165 -19.94 0.78 -14.41
N ALA A 166 -19.44 1.97 -14.06
CA ALA A 166 -20.26 3.09 -13.58
C ALA A 166 -20.33 4.26 -14.58
N HIS A 167 -19.72 4.11 -15.76
CA HIS A 167 -19.78 5.15 -16.79
C HIS A 167 -21.18 5.24 -17.42
N LYS A 168 -21.53 6.42 -17.91
CA LYS A 168 -22.69 6.58 -18.80
C LYS A 168 -22.29 6.22 -20.22
N LEU A 169 -23.09 5.39 -20.86
CA LEU A 169 -22.87 4.96 -22.22
C LEU A 169 -23.31 6.05 -23.22
N SER A 170 -22.62 6.12 -24.35
CA SER A 170 -23.05 6.86 -25.54
C SER A 170 -23.46 5.90 -26.66
N SER A 171 -22.62 4.88 -26.91
CA SER A 171 -22.90 3.81 -27.86
C SER A 171 -22.05 2.57 -27.60
N VAL A 172 -22.48 1.43 -28.12
CA VAL A 172 -21.64 0.23 -28.28
C VAL A 172 -21.56 -0.11 -29.76
N VAL A 173 -20.35 -0.27 -30.30
CA VAL A 173 -20.12 -0.57 -31.71
C VAL A 173 -19.63 -2.00 -31.86
N PHE A 174 -20.42 -2.85 -32.52
CA PHE A 174 -20.01 -4.18 -32.97
C PHE A 174 -19.25 -4.06 -34.28
N THR A 175 -18.08 -4.68 -34.40
CA THR A 175 -17.27 -4.71 -35.63
C THR A 175 -16.84 -6.15 -35.94
N SER A 176 -17.30 -6.70 -37.06
CA SER A 176 -16.78 -7.99 -37.56
C SER A 176 -15.41 -7.81 -38.22
N ALA A 177 -14.51 -8.79 -38.04
CA ALA A 177 -13.23 -8.82 -38.75
C ALA A 177 -13.43 -8.90 -40.28
N GLU A 178 -14.33 -9.76 -40.74
CA GLU A 178 -14.43 -10.13 -42.15
C GLU A 178 -15.83 -10.00 -42.75
N LYS A 179 -16.89 -10.28 -41.98
CA LYS A 179 -18.25 -10.46 -42.50
C LYS A 179 -19.06 -9.17 -42.44
N GLY A 180 -19.98 -8.99 -43.40
CA GLY A 180 -21.03 -7.98 -43.30
C GLY A 180 -21.94 -8.26 -42.10
N VAL A 181 -22.42 -7.21 -41.45
CA VAL A 181 -23.35 -7.30 -40.30
C VAL A 181 -24.56 -6.38 -40.40
N SER A 182 -24.52 -5.41 -41.30
CA SER A 182 -25.62 -4.49 -41.59
C SER A 182 -25.63 -4.09 -43.06
N GLY A 183 -26.81 -3.70 -43.54
CA GLY A 183 -27.17 -3.39 -44.92
C GLY A 183 -27.84 -4.57 -45.64
N ASN A 184 -27.77 -4.66 -46.96
CA ASN A 184 -28.59 -5.60 -47.73
C ASN A 184 -28.18 -7.07 -47.55
N ALA A 185 -29.19 -7.91 -47.37
CA ALA A 185 -29.04 -9.35 -47.18
C ALA A 185 -30.07 -10.10 -48.03
N ASN A 186 -29.60 -11.14 -48.72
CA ASN A 186 -30.47 -12.04 -49.47
C ASN A 186 -31.09 -13.06 -48.52
N VAL A 187 -32.41 -13.19 -48.57
CA VAL A 187 -33.17 -14.15 -47.77
C VAL A 187 -33.87 -15.15 -48.68
N SER A 188 -33.48 -16.42 -48.58
CA SER A 188 -34.11 -17.52 -49.31
C SER A 188 -34.14 -18.79 -48.47
N ASN A 189 -35.23 -19.55 -48.56
CA ASN A 189 -35.42 -20.80 -47.81
C ASN A 189 -35.08 -20.68 -46.29
N ASN A 190 -35.56 -19.62 -45.65
CA ASN A 190 -35.31 -19.29 -44.25
C ASN A 190 -33.83 -19.09 -43.87
N THR A 191 -32.98 -18.76 -44.83
CA THR A 191 -31.56 -18.47 -44.63
C THR A 191 -31.26 -17.05 -45.08
N LEU A 192 -30.53 -16.30 -44.25
CA LEU A 192 -30.06 -14.95 -44.55
C LEU A 192 -28.59 -14.98 -44.94
N THR A 193 -28.22 -14.32 -46.03
CA THR A 193 -26.84 -14.18 -46.52
C THR A 193 -26.56 -12.73 -46.86
N MET A 194 -25.61 -12.11 -46.16
CA MET A 194 -25.19 -10.72 -46.43
C MET A 194 -24.63 -10.57 -47.85
N ALA A 195 -24.89 -9.45 -48.51
CA ALA A 195 -24.25 -9.12 -49.77
C ALA A 195 -22.74 -8.82 -49.60
N SER A 196 -22.01 -8.76 -50.72
CA SER A 196 -20.54 -8.70 -50.71
C SER A 196 -19.94 -7.36 -50.30
N ASP A 197 -20.70 -6.26 -50.43
CA ASP A 197 -20.30 -4.87 -50.20
C ASP A 197 -20.82 -4.29 -48.87
N GLU A 198 -21.35 -5.16 -48.00
CA GLU A 198 -22.04 -4.75 -46.78
C GLU A 198 -21.12 -4.27 -45.66
N ALA A 199 -21.67 -3.42 -44.80
CA ALA A 199 -20.94 -2.82 -43.70
C ALA A 199 -20.61 -3.87 -42.62
N LYS A 200 -19.39 -3.77 -42.08
CA LYS A 200 -18.87 -4.69 -41.05
C LYS A 200 -19.17 -4.21 -39.62
N THR A 201 -19.89 -3.10 -39.48
CA THR A 201 -20.14 -2.44 -38.20
C THR A 201 -21.62 -2.27 -37.92
N LEU A 202 -22.04 -2.49 -36.68
CA LEU A 202 -23.40 -2.22 -36.19
C LEU A 202 -23.32 -1.40 -34.89
N THR A 203 -24.01 -0.27 -34.82
CA THR A 203 -23.96 0.64 -33.66
C THR A 203 -25.22 0.57 -32.82
N LEU A 204 -25.10 0.19 -31.55
CA LEU A 204 -26.13 0.37 -30.54
C LEU A 204 -25.99 1.76 -29.90
N THR A 205 -26.89 2.69 -30.22
CA THR A 205 -26.95 4.03 -29.63
C THR A 205 -27.62 3.96 -28.27
N ALA A 206 -26.96 4.46 -27.22
CA ALA A 206 -27.40 4.32 -25.84
C ALA A 206 -27.06 5.59 -25.03
N ASP A 207 -27.35 6.76 -25.61
CA ASP A 207 -26.89 8.04 -25.07
C ASP A 207 -27.41 8.34 -23.65
N GLY A 208 -26.47 8.54 -22.73
CA GLY A 208 -26.72 8.85 -21.33
C GLY A 208 -27.16 7.65 -20.48
N VAL A 209 -27.17 6.43 -21.03
CA VAL A 209 -27.59 5.22 -20.29
C VAL A 209 -26.57 4.91 -19.21
N GLN A 210 -27.01 4.96 -17.95
CA GLN A 210 -26.16 4.68 -16.79
C GLN A 210 -25.85 3.18 -16.72
N MET A 211 -24.57 2.81 -16.82
CA MET A 211 -24.15 1.44 -16.54
C MET A 211 -24.04 1.22 -15.02
N THR A 212 -24.31 -0.01 -14.63
CA THR A 212 -24.02 -0.61 -13.33
C THR A 212 -23.32 -1.94 -13.54
N ASP A 213 -22.79 -2.54 -12.47
CA ASP A 213 -22.38 -3.94 -12.52
C ASP A 213 -23.52 -4.83 -13.05
N ASN A 214 -23.19 -5.71 -13.99
CA ASN A 214 -24.10 -6.63 -14.68
C ASN A 214 -25.16 -5.99 -15.60
N SER A 215 -24.91 -4.78 -16.12
CA SER A 215 -25.77 -4.16 -17.14
C SER A 215 -25.79 -4.99 -18.42
N ALA A 216 -26.97 -5.22 -19.00
CA ALA A 216 -27.13 -6.05 -20.20
C ALA A 216 -27.52 -5.22 -21.43
N PHE A 217 -26.79 -5.45 -22.52
CA PHE A 217 -27.02 -4.88 -23.84
C PHE A 217 -27.19 -6.00 -24.86
N TYR A 218 -28.00 -5.75 -25.88
CA TYR A 218 -28.38 -6.77 -26.85
C TYR A 218 -28.11 -6.27 -28.27
N PHE A 219 -27.53 -7.13 -29.10
CA PHE A 219 -27.35 -6.90 -30.52
C PHE A 219 -28.10 -7.93 -31.32
N LEU A 220 -28.79 -7.48 -32.36
CA LEU A 220 -29.33 -8.36 -33.38
C LEU A 220 -28.31 -8.43 -34.53
N VAL A 221 -27.77 -9.60 -34.78
CA VAL A 221 -26.68 -9.81 -35.75
C VAL A 221 -26.99 -10.96 -36.70
N PRO A 222 -26.52 -10.95 -37.96
CA PRO A 222 -26.73 -12.06 -38.88
C PRO A 222 -26.25 -13.40 -38.31
N ALA A 223 -27.04 -14.45 -38.49
CA ALA A 223 -26.61 -15.81 -38.15
C ALA A 223 -25.57 -16.29 -39.17
N GLN A 224 -24.31 -16.38 -38.77
CA GLN A 224 -23.21 -16.78 -39.63
C GLN A 224 -21.96 -17.18 -38.83
N LEU A 225 -20.95 -17.69 -39.55
CA LEU A 225 -19.60 -17.89 -39.03
C LEU A 225 -18.79 -16.58 -39.17
N TYR A 226 -18.50 -15.96 -38.04
CA TYR A 226 -17.62 -14.81 -37.92
C TYR A 226 -16.17 -15.27 -37.92
N THR A 227 -15.62 -15.50 -39.11
CA THR A 227 -14.20 -15.84 -39.32
C THR A 227 -13.31 -14.69 -38.87
N GLY A 228 -12.29 -15.00 -38.07
CA GLY A 228 -11.45 -13.98 -37.40
C GLY A 228 -12.12 -13.28 -36.21
N GLY A 229 -13.37 -13.61 -35.88
CA GLY A 229 -14.11 -13.06 -34.75
C GLY A 229 -14.68 -11.65 -34.99
N PHE A 230 -15.01 -10.96 -33.90
CA PHE A 230 -15.51 -9.58 -33.88
C PHE A 230 -15.03 -8.83 -32.64
N SER A 231 -15.14 -7.50 -32.66
CA SER A 231 -14.90 -6.61 -31.52
C SER A 231 -16.13 -5.77 -31.16
N LEU A 232 -16.13 -5.28 -29.92
CA LEU A 232 -17.11 -4.38 -29.32
C LEU A 232 -16.36 -3.18 -28.78
N SER A 233 -16.77 -1.98 -29.17
CA SER A 233 -16.24 -0.72 -28.63
C SER A 233 -17.33 -0.02 -27.83
N ILE A 234 -17.15 0.08 -26.52
CA ILE A 234 -18.06 0.74 -25.57
C ILE A 234 -17.61 2.19 -25.42
N ASN A 235 -18.38 3.10 -26.01
CA ASN A 235 -18.10 4.52 -25.98
C ASN A 235 -18.92 5.16 -24.86
N CYS A 236 -18.27 5.82 -23.91
CA CYS A 236 -18.91 6.48 -22.78
C CYS A 236 -19.13 7.98 -23.07
N SER A 237 -20.17 8.56 -22.48
CA SER A 237 -20.52 9.98 -22.64
C SER A 237 -19.45 10.95 -22.10
N ASP A 238 -18.57 10.48 -21.23
CA ASP A 238 -17.42 11.21 -20.69
C ASP A 238 -16.15 11.07 -21.53
N GLY A 239 -16.24 10.42 -22.70
CA GLY A 239 -15.16 10.26 -23.66
C GLY A 239 -14.38 8.96 -23.54
N TRP A 240 -14.56 8.20 -22.45
CA TRP A 240 -13.87 6.92 -22.27
C TRP A 240 -14.34 5.86 -23.25
N LYS A 241 -13.40 5.07 -23.76
CA LYS A 241 -13.66 3.99 -24.70
C LYS A 241 -13.04 2.70 -24.20
N PHE A 242 -13.83 1.64 -24.21
CA PHE A 242 -13.40 0.32 -23.75
C PHE A 242 -13.66 -0.70 -24.86
N GLU A 243 -12.68 -1.55 -25.16
CA GLU A 243 -12.78 -2.52 -26.26
C GLU A 243 -12.74 -3.97 -25.76
N LYS A 244 -13.64 -4.82 -26.28
CA LYS A 244 -13.60 -6.28 -26.11
C LYS A 244 -13.60 -6.95 -27.47
N GLY A 245 -12.84 -8.03 -27.66
CA GLY A 245 -12.92 -8.78 -28.91
C GLY A 245 -12.69 -10.27 -28.74
N THR A 246 -13.19 -11.03 -29.69
CA THR A 246 -12.91 -12.46 -29.85
C THR A 246 -11.80 -12.62 -30.88
N LYS A 247 -10.75 -13.39 -30.58
CA LYS A 247 -9.64 -13.63 -31.53
C LYS A 247 -9.82 -14.86 -32.41
N ASN A 248 -10.86 -15.66 -32.15
CA ASN A 248 -11.13 -16.93 -32.84
C ASN A 248 -12.46 -16.85 -33.61
N THR A 249 -12.67 -17.78 -34.54
CA THR A 249 -13.94 -17.93 -35.25
C THR A 249 -15.10 -18.17 -34.28
N VAL A 250 -16.16 -17.38 -34.38
CA VAL A 250 -17.39 -17.52 -33.59
C VAL A 250 -18.55 -17.85 -34.52
N GLY A 251 -19.29 -18.91 -34.23
CA GLY A 251 -20.54 -19.25 -34.94
C GLY A 251 -21.73 -18.75 -34.15
N LEU A 252 -22.54 -17.88 -34.74
CA LEU A 252 -23.81 -17.44 -34.17
C LEU A 252 -24.96 -18.05 -34.97
N SER A 253 -25.93 -18.65 -34.28
CA SER A 253 -27.01 -19.40 -34.93
C SER A 253 -28.32 -18.62 -34.93
N ALA A 254 -29.13 -18.84 -35.97
CA ALA A 254 -30.38 -18.11 -36.09
C ALA A 254 -31.35 -18.51 -34.96
N GLY A 255 -31.94 -17.51 -34.29
CA GLY A 255 -32.86 -17.74 -33.17
C GLY A 255 -32.23 -18.24 -31.87
N THR A 256 -30.90 -18.15 -31.73
CA THR A 256 -30.20 -18.36 -30.45
C THR A 256 -29.88 -17.02 -29.77
N MET A 257 -29.85 -17.04 -28.45
CA MET A 257 -29.28 -15.95 -27.65
C MET A 257 -27.92 -16.42 -27.12
N ASP A 258 -26.86 -15.85 -27.68
CA ASP A 258 -25.49 -16.16 -27.30
C ASP A 258 -24.99 -15.07 -26.35
N ALA A 259 -24.62 -15.47 -25.12
CA ALA A 259 -24.08 -14.56 -24.12
C ALA A 259 -22.56 -14.50 -24.22
N MET A 260 -22.00 -13.31 -24.30
CA MET A 260 -20.57 -13.10 -24.12
C MET A 260 -20.21 -13.11 -22.64
N GLU A 261 -18.96 -13.48 -22.35
CA GLU A 261 -18.38 -13.20 -21.04
C GLU A 261 -18.56 -11.72 -20.69
N ALA A 262 -18.86 -11.44 -19.43
CA ALA A 262 -19.02 -10.08 -18.93
C ALA A 262 -17.77 -9.23 -19.20
N PHE A 263 -17.98 -7.93 -19.39
CA PHE A 263 -16.97 -6.97 -19.76
C PHE A 263 -16.82 -5.90 -18.69
N ASP A 264 -15.61 -5.66 -18.21
CA ASP A 264 -15.37 -4.58 -17.25
C ASP A 264 -15.02 -3.28 -18.00
N ALA A 265 -15.99 -2.37 -18.09
CA ALA A 265 -15.81 -0.98 -18.52
C ALA A 265 -15.44 -0.13 -17.29
N LYS A 266 -14.28 -0.41 -16.71
CA LYS A 266 -13.77 0.23 -15.50
C LYS A 266 -12.39 0.82 -15.78
N LEU A 267 -12.13 2.00 -15.20
CA LEU A 267 -10.77 2.50 -15.09
C LEU A 267 -10.08 1.81 -13.91
N PHE A 268 -8.82 1.45 -14.10
CA PHE A 268 -8.04 0.70 -13.12
C PHE A 268 -8.77 -0.60 -12.70
N SER A 269 -8.62 -1.01 -11.44
CA SER A 269 -9.37 -2.14 -10.88
C SER A 269 -10.79 -1.77 -10.42
N GLY A 270 -11.25 -0.53 -10.65
CA GLY A 270 -12.57 -0.04 -10.26
C GLY A 270 -12.55 1.33 -9.58
N GLY A 271 -13.72 1.75 -9.10
CA GLY A 271 -13.94 3.07 -8.48
C GLY A 271 -14.16 4.20 -9.48
N GLN A 272 -14.60 5.36 -8.98
CA GLN A 272 -14.93 6.55 -9.80
C GLN A 272 -13.99 7.75 -9.52
N GLY A 273 -13.01 7.56 -8.64
CA GLY A 273 -12.03 8.58 -8.26
C GLY A 273 -12.61 9.69 -7.39
N THR A 274 -13.75 9.44 -6.72
CA THR A 274 -14.32 10.33 -5.71
C THR A 274 -13.81 9.94 -4.33
N GLU A 275 -13.99 10.79 -3.31
CA GLU A 275 -13.56 10.46 -1.94
C GLU A 275 -14.28 9.22 -1.37
N ASP A 276 -15.60 9.09 -1.63
CA ASP A 276 -16.42 7.95 -1.19
C ASP A 276 -16.24 6.69 -2.06
N ASP A 277 -15.74 6.86 -3.28
CA ASP A 277 -15.53 5.79 -4.27
C ASP A 277 -14.22 6.03 -5.04
N PRO A 278 -13.05 5.86 -4.37
CA PRO A 278 -11.75 6.14 -4.94
C PRO A 278 -11.39 5.12 -6.02
N PHE A 279 -10.54 5.53 -6.97
CA PHE A 279 -10.00 4.58 -7.94
C PHE A 279 -9.17 3.49 -7.24
N LEU A 280 -9.47 2.23 -7.54
CA LEU A 280 -8.83 1.09 -6.90
C LEU A 280 -7.55 0.72 -7.64
N ILE A 281 -6.43 0.74 -6.91
CA ILE A 281 -5.10 0.39 -7.41
C ILE A 281 -4.73 -0.98 -6.82
N SER A 282 -4.92 -2.04 -7.61
CA SER A 282 -4.74 -3.43 -7.16
C SER A 282 -3.63 -4.17 -7.92
N THR A 283 -3.12 -3.58 -9.00
CA THR A 283 -2.16 -4.23 -9.91
C THR A 283 -1.05 -3.28 -10.35
N GLU A 284 0.05 -3.85 -10.89
CA GLU A 284 1.08 -3.05 -11.56
C GLU A 284 0.51 -2.28 -12.76
N GLN A 285 -0.44 -2.87 -13.49
CA GLN A 285 -1.05 -2.22 -14.65
C GLN A 285 -1.83 -0.96 -14.24
N ASP A 286 -2.53 -0.97 -13.11
CA ASP A 286 -3.23 0.22 -12.61
C ASP A 286 -2.28 1.42 -12.37
N LEU A 287 -1.08 1.15 -11.83
CA LEU A 287 -0.06 2.18 -11.62
C LEU A 287 0.54 2.67 -12.95
N LEU A 288 0.72 1.77 -13.93
CA LEU A 288 1.19 2.13 -15.27
C LEU A 288 0.15 2.97 -16.02
N ASP A 289 -1.13 2.62 -15.94
CA ASP A 289 -2.25 3.35 -16.52
C ASP A 289 -2.37 4.73 -15.86
N MET A 290 -2.22 4.81 -14.52
CA MET A 290 -2.24 6.08 -13.79
C MET A 290 -1.11 6.98 -14.29
N SER A 291 0.09 6.44 -14.50
CA SER A 291 1.19 7.19 -15.10
C SER A 291 0.86 7.62 -16.54
N ALA A 292 0.30 6.74 -17.37
CA ALA A 292 -0.02 7.08 -18.76
C ALA A 292 -1.04 8.22 -18.84
N TYR A 293 -2.14 8.11 -18.10
CA TYR A 293 -3.22 9.10 -18.11
C TYR A 293 -2.81 10.45 -17.52
N THR A 294 -2.08 10.44 -16.39
CA THR A 294 -1.63 11.69 -15.75
C THR A 294 -0.52 12.40 -16.53
N ASN A 295 0.15 11.71 -17.46
CA ASN A 295 1.14 12.30 -18.34
C ASN A 295 0.60 12.62 -19.75
N GLY A 296 -0.62 12.19 -20.08
CA GLY A 296 -1.24 12.31 -21.40
C GLY A 296 -2.27 13.45 -21.51
N GLU A 297 -3.10 13.36 -22.54
CA GLU A 297 -4.16 14.34 -22.84
C GLU A 297 -5.30 14.29 -21.80
N ASP A 298 -5.48 13.15 -21.12
CA ASP A 298 -6.53 12.92 -20.14
C ASP A 298 -6.24 13.55 -18.76
N TYR A 299 -5.07 14.18 -18.56
CA TYR A 299 -4.64 14.70 -17.26
C TYR A 299 -5.73 15.50 -16.52
N GLN A 300 -6.48 16.34 -17.23
CA GLN A 300 -7.52 17.19 -16.64
C GLN A 300 -8.65 16.39 -15.97
N TYR A 301 -8.95 15.17 -16.44
CA TYR A 301 -9.94 14.29 -15.83
C TYR A 301 -9.47 13.77 -14.45
N PHE A 302 -8.16 13.63 -14.26
CA PHE A 302 -7.54 13.05 -13.07
C PHE A 302 -7.11 14.07 -12.02
N VAL A 303 -7.25 15.37 -12.31
CA VAL A 303 -6.99 16.46 -11.35
C VAL A 303 -7.92 16.30 -10.15
N GLY A 304 -7.35 16.28 -8.94
CA GLY A 304 -8.11 16.22 -7.69
C GLY A 304 -8.82 14.89 -7.38
N LYS A 305 -8.57 13.82 -8.15
CA LYS A 305 -9.20 12.50 -7.92
C LYS A 305 -8.58 11.73 -6.74
N SER A 306 -9.35 10.83 -6.15
CA SER A 306 -8.92 9.95 -5.05
C SER A 306 -8.57 8.55 -5.54
N TYR A 307 -7.55 7.93 -4.93
CA TYR A 307 -6.98 6.63 -5.28
C TYR A 307 -6.72 5.83 -4.00
N LEU A 308 -7.03 4.53 -4.02
CA LEU A 308 -6.85 3.62 -2.91
C LEU A 308 -6.11 2.35 -3.35
N GLN A 309 -4.95 2.09 -2.76
CA GLN A 309 -4.26 0.82 -2.96
C GLN A 309 -4.97 -0.29 -2.17
N THR A 310 -5.31 -1.40 -2.83
CA THR A 310 -6.10 -2.49 -2.22
C THR A 310 -5.26 -3.72 -1.92
N THR A 311 -4.15 -3.90 -2.63
CA THR A 311 -3.27 -5.07 -2.52
C THR A 311 -1.80 -4.64 -2.42
N ALA A 312 -0.93 -5.54 -1.98
CA ALA A 312 0.50 -5.33 -2.17
C ALA A 312 0.86 -5.58 -3.65
N ILE A 313 1.60 -4.66 -4.26
CA ILE A 313 1.90 -4.68 -5.70
C ILE A 313 3.40 -4.91 -5.89
N THR A 314 3.79 -5.88 -6.72
CA THR A 314 5.19 -6.07 -7.09
C THR A 314 5.39 -5.55 -8.50
N LEU A 315 6.29 -4.58 -8.67
CA LEU A 315 6.61 -4.00 -9.97
C LEU A 315 7.66 -4.86 -10.68
N THR A 316 7.37 -5.24 -11.92
CA THR A 316 8.26 -5.98 -12.80
C THR A 316 8.81 -5.10 -13.94
N THR A 317 8.23 -3.91 -14.12
CA THR A 317 8.65 -2.92 -15.10
C THR A 317 10.08 -2.45 -14.83
N ALA A 318 10.96 -2.67 -15.82
CA ALA A 318 12.39 -2.38 -15.67
C ALA A 318 12.72 -0.88 -15.49
N ASN A 319 11.86 0.01 -16.02
CA ASN A 319 11.98 1.45 -15.87
C ASN A 319 10.58 2.06 -15.78
N PHE A 320 10.03 2.10 -14.56
CA PHE A 320 8.71 2.61 -14.28
C PHE A 320 8.61 4.09 -14.69
N PRO A 321 7.61 4.47 -15.50
CA PRO A 321 7.36 5.88 -15.84
C PRO A 321 6.76 6.60 -14.62
N PRO A 322 7.36 7.71 -14.15
CA PRO A 322 6.79 8.46 -13.02
C PRO A 322 5.36 8.92 -13.29
N ILE A 323 4.48 8.76 -12.31
CA ILE A 323 3.15 9.37 -12.30
C ILE A 323 3.32 10.90 -12.22
N CYS A 324 2.56 11.68 -12.98
CA CYS A 324 2.69 13.15 -12.95
C CYS A 324 4.15 13.63 -13.16
N ALA A 325 4.78 13.26 -14.27
CA ALA A 325 6.22 13.42 -14.52
C ALA A 325 6.66 14.89 -14.72
N SER A 326 5.76 15.81 -15.04
CA SER A 326 6.06 17.22 -15.31
C SER A 326 5.43 18.15 -14.27
N ALA A 327 5.93 19.38 -14.19
CA ALA A 327 5.41 20.38 -13.26
C ALA A 327 4.00 20.85 -13.68
N GLU A 328 3.69 20.84 -14.96
CA GLU A 328 2.38 21.19 -15.52
C GLU A 328 1.33 20.14 -15.17
N HIS A 329 1.75 18.87 -15.06
CA HIS A 329 0.90 17.74 -14.72
C HIS A 329 1.10 17.25 -13.29
N GLY A 330 1.53 18.12 -12.37
CA GLY A 330 1.82 17.73 -10.99
C GLY A 330 0.59 17.23 -10.24
N PHE A 331 0.76 16.19 -9.42
CA PHE A 331 -0.32 15.57 -8.66
C PHE A 331 -1.02 16.57 -7.71
N THR A 332 -2.34 16.51 -7.67
CA THR A 332 -3.22 17.37 -6.86
C THR A 332 -4.33 16.61 -6.13
N GLY A 333 -4.44 15.30 -6.36
CA GLY A 333 -5.47 14.43 -5.80
C GLY A 333 -5.12 13.86 -4.42
N HIS A 334 -5.73 12.72 -4.12
CA HIS A 334 -5.50 11.96 -2.89
C HIS A 334 -5.09 10.53 -3.23
N PHE A 335 -3.88 10.11 -2.85
CA PHE A 335 -3.45 8.72 -2.98
C PHE A 335 -3.25 8.11 -1.59
N ASP A 336 -4.05 7.12 -1.25
CA ASP A 336 -3.95 6.33 -0.03
C ASP A 336 -3.33 4.95 -0.34
N GLY A 337 -2.13 4.70 0.17
CA GLY A 337 -1.45 3.42 0.05
C GLY A 337 -1.99 2.31 0.97
N ASN A 338 -2.88 2.64 1.92
CA ASN A 338 -3.64 1.70 2.75
C ASN A 338 -2.75 0.67 3.48
N ALA A 339 -1.59 1.11 3.95
CA ALA A 339 -0.53 0.29 4.53
C ALA A 339 -0.04 -0.88 3.63
N LYS A 340 -0.39 -0.89 2.34
CA LYS A 340 0.05 -1.89 1.37
C LYS A 340 1.42 -1.50 0.82
N ILE A 341 2.17 -2.53 0.44
CA ILE A 341 3.57 -2.37 0.02
C ILE A 341 3.65 -2.44 -1.51
N ILE A 342 4.34 -1.47 -2.09
CA ILE A 342 4.81 -1.50 -3.47
C ILE A 342 6.24 -2.01 -3.46
N TYR A 343 6.47 -3.15 -4.10
CA TYR A 343 7.77 -3.78 -4.20
C TYR A 343 8.48 -3.48 -5.51
N ASP A 344 9.82 -3.50 -5.43
CA ASP A 344 10.71 -3.53 -6.60
C ASP A 344 10.53 -2.36 -7.57
N LEU A 345 10.09 -1.20 -7.09
CA LEU A 345 10.04 0.03 -7.88
C LEU A 345 11.42 0.32 -8.47
N ASN A 346 11.52 0.25 -9.80
CA ASN A 346 12.73 0.54 -10.53
C ASN A 346 12.49 1.71 -11.48
N ILE A 347 13.13 2.83 -11.21
CA ILE A 347 13.17 4.00 -12.10
C ILE A 347 14.64 4.26 -12.41
N ASN A 348 14.98 4.27 -13.68
CA ASN A 348 16.34 4.56 -14.14
C ASN A 348 16.29 5.55 -15.28
N ARG A 349 16.21 6.84 -14.93
CA ARG A 349 16.05 7.93 -15.89
C ARG A 349 17.09 9.02 -15.64
N THR A 350 17.52 9.70 -16.69
CA THR A 350 18.42 10.86 -16.61
C THR A 350 17.63 12.14 -16.79
N VAL A 351 16.58 12.30 -15.98
CA VAL A 351 15.68 13.47 -16.01
C VAL A 351 15.50 14.04 -14.62
N ASP A 352 15.11 15.30 -14.55
CA ASP A 352 14.76 15.93 -13.28
C ASP A 352 13.37 15.45 -12.79
N ASN A 353 13.07 15.72 -11.51
CA ASN A 353 11.77 15.43 -10.89
C ASN A 353 11.41 13.94 -11.00
N THR A 354 12.23 13.10 -10.37
CA THR A 354 12.08 11.64 -10.46
C THR A 354 11.65 11.04 -9.13
N GLY A 355 10.60 10.22 -9.17
CA GLY A 355 10.05 9.42 -8.07
C GLY A 355 8.88 8.58 -8.55
N LEU A 356 8.21 7.85 -7.65
CA LEU A 356 6.92 7.20 -7.98
C LEU A 356 5.96 8.23 -8.61
N PHE A 357 5.93 9.43 -8.02
CA PHE A 357 5.42 10.65 -8.61
C PHE A 357 6.58 11.57 -9.00
N GLY A 358 6.54 12.15 -10.20
CA GLY A 358 7.53 13.13 -10.62
C GLY A 358 7.35 14.46 -9.90
N CYS A 359 6.15 15.03 -10.01
CA CYS A 359 5.79 16.31 -9.43
C CYS A 359 4.48 16.24 -8.64
N MET A 360 4.42 17.02 -7.56
CA MET A 360 3.23 17.26 -6.74
C MET A 360 3.02 18.76 -6.59
N ASN A 361 1.81 19.26 -6.86
CA ASN A 361 1.44 20.68 -6.80
C ASN A 361 0.38 20.97 -5.73
N GLY A 362 0.08 19.99 -4.89
CA GLY A 362 -1.01 20.01 -3.91
C GLY A 362 -1.45 18.59 -3.59
N GLY A 363 -2.58 18.47 -2.90
CA GLY A 363 -3.18 17.17 -2.58
C GLY A 363 -2.55 16.45 -1.39
N LEU A 364 -2.86 15.17 -1.29
CA LEU A 364 -2.48 14.28 -0.20
C LEU A 364 -1.92 12.97 -0.75
N ILE A 365 -0.72 12.59 -0.34
CA ILE A 365 -0.19 11.25 -0.53
C ILE A 365 0.03 10.67 0.85
N GLU A 366 -0.64 9.57 1.17
CA GLU A 366 -0.50 8.91 2.46
C GLU A 366 -0.20 7.41 2.29
N ASP A 367 0.50 6.85 3.28
CA ASP A 367 0.65 5.42 3.46
C ASP A 367 1.33 4.67 2.31
N ILE A 368 2.20 5.38 1.59
CA ILE A 368 3.10 4.76 0.62
C ILE A 368 4.17 3.98 1.35
N HIS A 369 4.22 2.68 1.10
CA HIS A 369 5.29 1.82 1.57
C HIS A 369 6.10 1.21 0.43
N LEU A 370 7.40 1.54 0.38
CA LEU A 370 8.31 1.00 -0.62
C LEU A 370 9.31 0.03 0.00
N ASN A 371 9.46 -1.14 -0.61
CA ASN A 371 10.46 -2.10 -0.18
C ASN A 371 10.94 -2.99 -1.33
N GLY A 372 12.23 -3.32 -1.35
CA GLY A 372 12.75 -4.35 -2.24
C GLY A 372 12.21 -5.73 -1.90
N SER A 373 11.77 -6.45 -2.93
CA SER A 373 11.34 -7.83 -2.84
C SER A 373 12.59 -8.72 -2.84
N GLY A 374 12.79 -9.35 -1.70
CA GLY A 374 13.89 -10.27 -1.55
C GLY A 374 15.28 -9.63 -1.54
N SER A 375 16.16 -9.98 -2.47
CA SER A 375 17.51 -9.40 -2.59
C SER A 375 17.51 -8.10 -3.38
N ASN A 376 16.39 -7.78 -4.02
CA ASN A 376 16.21 -6.55 -4.77
C ASN A 376 16.08 -5.36 -3.83
N TYR A 377 16.26 -4.18 -4.41
CA TYR A 377 15.96 -2.88 -3.81
C TYR A 377 14.97 -2.16 -4.72
N CYS A 378 14.04 -1.41 -4.15
CA CYS A 378 13.46 -0.29 -4.89
C CYS A 378 14.61 0.65 -5.27
N THR A 379 14.82 0.90 -6.55
CA THR A 379 15.93 1.71 -7.07
C THR A 379 15.39 2.85 -7.89
N ILE A 380 15.61 4.08 -7.44
CA ILE A 380 15.13 5.29 -8.09
C ILE A 380 16.33 6.13 -8.48
N LYS A 381 16.57 6.28 -9.79
CA LYS A 381 17.66 7.08 -10.35
C LYS A 381 17.14 8.21 -11.21
N GLY A 382 17.63 9.41 -10.94
CA GLY A 382 17.28 10.65 -11.63
C GLY A 382 18.47 11.60 -11.78
N THR A 383 18.23 12.76 -12.39
CA THR A 383 19.19 13.87 -12.47
C THR A 383 19.04 14.77 -11.24
N ALA A 384 18.21 15.83 -11.27
CA ALA A 384 17.92 16.67 -10.11
C ALA A 384 16.52 16.41 -9.54
N ASN A 385 16.30 16.76 -8.27
CA ASN A 385 15.02 16.57 -7.57
C ASN A 385 14.59 15.10 -7.60
N VAL A 386 15.37 14.24 -6.95
CA VAL A 386 15.11 12.79 -6.90
C VAL A 386 14.59 12.41 -5.51
N GLY A 387 13.41 11.80 -5.46
CA GLY A 387 12.78 11.25 -4.26
C GLY A 387 12.13 9.91 -4.57
N ALA A 388 12.02 8.98 -3.62
CA ALA A 388 11.35 7.70 -3.89
C ALA A 388 9.83 7.89 -4.06
N VAL A 389 9.22 8.84 -3.33
CA VAL A 389 7.80 9.17 -3.48
C VAL A 389 7.62 10.29 -4.49
N VAL A 390 8.19 11.48 -4.24
CA VAL A 390 8.00 12.65 -5.10
C VAL A 390 9.36 13.25 -5.50
N GLY A 391 9.57 13.49 -6.78
CA GLY A 391 10.75 14.24 -7.24
C GLY A 391 10.73 15.70 -6.75
N ARG A 392 9.72 16.46 -7.18
CA ARG A 392 9.51 17.86 -6.80
C ARG A 392 8.11 18.12 -6.22
N MET A 393 8.07 18.68 -5.03
CA MET A 393 6.85 19.04 -4.33
C MET A 393 6.71 20.58 -4.22
N THR A 394 5.59 21.11 -4.71
CA THR A 394 5.21 22.53 -4.69
C THR A 394 3.86 22.71 -3.98
N GLY A 395 3.76 22.27 -2.72
CA GLY A 395 2.52 22.24 -1.94
C GLY A 395 1.96 20.83 -1.70
N GLY A 396 0.98 20.71 -0.80
CA GLY A 396 0.33 19.44 -0.43
C GLY A 396 0.94 18.77 0.81
N THR A 397 0.46 17.57 1.15
CA THR A 397 0.94 16.80 2.31
C THR A 397 1.35 15.39 1.90
N ILE A 398 2.50 14.94 2.40
CA ILE A 398 2.89 13.52 2.39
C ILE A 398 2.92 13.03 3.83
N LYS A 399 2.19 11.97 4.18
CA LYS A 399 2.19 11.46 5.55
C LYS A 399 2.22 9.94 5.63
N ASP A 400 2.65 9.43 6.78
CA ASP A 400 2.57 8.00 7.15
C ASP A 400 3.33 7.01 6.25
N CYS A 401 4.20 7.52 5.38
CA CYS A 401 4.98 6.69 4.47
C CYS A 401 6.09 5.88 5.18
N GLY A 402 6.42 4.71 4.63
CA GLY A 402 7.44 3.82 5.19
C GLY A 402 8.39 3.25 4.16
N PHE A 403 9.69 3.22 4.46
CA PHE A 403 10.71 2.79 3.51
C PHE A 403 11.60 1.71 4.11
N GLY A 404 11.72 0.59 3.39
CA GLY A 404 12.65 -0.52 3.65
C GLY A 404 13.79 -0.51 2.64
N LYS A 405 14.12 -1.64 1.99
CA LYS A 405 15.21 -1.76 1.00
C LYS A 405 15.01 -0.84 -0.21
N THR A 406 15.37 0.42 -0.05
CA THR A 406 15.15 1.50 -1.02
C THR A 406 16.45 2.26 -1.24
N LYS A 407 16.77 2.49 -2.51
CA LYS A 407 17.97 3.17 -2.97
C LYS A 407 17.59 4.32 -3.89
N VAL A 408 17.93 5.54 -3.48
CA VAL A 408 17.70 6.75 -4.28
C VAL A 408 19.04 7.31 -4.75
N GLU A 409 19.19 7.53 -6.05
CA GLU A 409 20.44 8.00 -6.68
C GLU A 409 20.18 9.21 -7.59
N GLY A 410 20.80 10.35 -7.28
CA GLY A 410 20.72 11.55 -8.10
C GLY A 410 22.08 11.95 -8.67
N THR A 411 22.16 12.31 -9.95
CA THR A 411 23.41 12.86 -10.53
C THR A 411 23.50 14.39 -10.45
N GLY A 412 22.37 15.05 -10.20
CA GLY A 412 22.20 16.49 -10.04
C GLY A 412 21.83 16.89 -8.61
N ASN A 413 21.32 18.11 -8.44
CA ASN A 413 21.02 18.68 -7.13
C ASN A 413 19.71 18.13 -6.53
N CYS A 414 19.65 18.10 -5.20
CA CYS A 414 18.47 17.74 -4.42
C CYS A 414 18.10 16.25 -4.55
N CYS A 415 18.55 15.47 -3.57
CA CYS A 415 18.17 14.05 -3.42
C CYS A 415 17.65 13.82 -2.00
N GLY A 416 16.52 13.12 -1.85
CA GLY A 416 16.00 12.68 -0.55
C GLY A 416 15.35 11.31 -0.70
N VAL A 417 15.20 10.53 0.38
CA VAL A 417 14.51 9.24 0.23
C VAL A 417 13.02 9.47 -0.04
N ILE A 418 12.36 10.45 0.58
CA ILE A 418 10.94 10.73 0.32
C ILE A 418 10.80 11.73 -0.82
N VAL A 419 11.42 12.91 -0.67
CA VAL A 419 11.27 14.02 -1.62
C VAL A 419 12.63 14.58 -2.05
N GLY A 420 12.82 14.82 -3.35
CA GLY A 420 14.00 15.51 -3.85
C GLY A 420 14.04 16.97 -3.43
N MET A 421 13.08 17.76 -3.94
CA MET A 421 12.93 19.18 -3.62
C MET A 421 11.53 19.49 -3.10
N MET A 422 11.46 20.22 -2.00
CA MET A 422 10.21 20.62 -1.34
C MET A 422 10.15 22.13 -1.20
N ARG A 423 9.12 22.76 -1.75
CA ARG A 423 8.91 24.21 -1.69
C ARG A 423 7.45 24.60 -1.61
N GLY A 424 7.19 25.76 -1.03
CA GLY A 424 5.87 26.41 -1.05
C GLY A 424 5.17 26.35 0.30
N PRO A 425 4.40 27.39 0.63
CA PRO A 425 3.64 27.44 1.87
C PRO A 425 2.61 26.31 1.88
N GLY A 426 2.57 25.53 2.96
CA GLY A 426 1.66 24.39 3.08
C GLY A 426 2.19 23.08 2.50
N ALA A 427 3.39 23.05 1.90
CA ALA A 427 4.08 21.79 1.64
C ALA A 427 4.46 21.16 2.99
N LYS A 428 4.00 19.93 3.24
CA LYS A 428 4.22 19.22 4.51
C LYS A 428 4.63 17.77 4.30
N ILE A 429 5.60 17.29 5.08
CA ILE A 429 5.85 15.86 5.26
C ILE A 429 5.73 15.52 6.73
N GLU A 430 4.94 14.51 7.09
CA GLU A 430 4.80 14.10 8.48
C GLU A 430 4.73 12.60 8.73
N HIS A 431 5.02 12.19 9.95
CA HIS A 431 4.83 10.81 10.45
C HIS A 431 5.47 9.70 9.60
N SER A 432 6.48 10.03 8.80
CA SER A 432 7.09 9.11 7.85
C SER A 432 8.37 8.50 8.41
N SER A 433 8.58 7.22 8.11
CA SER A 433 9.66 6.42 8.69
C SER A 433 10.58 5.82 7.62
N ILE A 434 11.89 5.99 7.78
CA ILE A 434 12.92 5.37 6.95
C ILE A 434 13.68 4.34 7.80
N GLY A 435 13.64 3.08 7.37
CA GLY A 435 14.32 1.95 8.02
C GLY A 435 14.92 0.99 6.99
N GLY A 436 15.35 -0.19 7.45
CA GLY A 436 15.77 -1.32 6.61
C GLY A 436 16.69 -0.99 5.43
N SER A 437 18.01 -1.04 5.60
CA SER A 437 19.00 -0.92 4.51
C SER A 437 18.79 0.21 3.48
N CYS A 438 18.07 1.27 3.82
CA CYS A 438 17.86 2.42 2.93
C CYS A 438 19.19 3.10 2.58
N SER A 439 19.27 3.65 1.36
CA SER A 439 20.34 4.58 1.02
C SER A 439 19.89 5.69 0.07
N ALA A 440 20.47 6.86 0.26
CA ALA A 440 20.36 7.98 -0.67
C ALA A 440 21.78 8.41 -1.06
N THR A 441 22.03 8.54 -2.37
CA THR A 441 23.33 8.97 -2.90
C THR A 441 23.14 10.07 -3.93
N THR A 442 24.02 11.08 -3.90
CA THR A 442 24.09 12.04 -5.00
C THR A 442 25.49 12.58 -5.25
N THR A 443 25.78 12.92 -6.50
CA THR A 443 26.95 13.75 -6.86
C THR A 443 26.66 15.24 -6.74
N GLY A 444 25.39 15.66 -6.61
CA GLY A 444 24.99 17.04 -6.44
C GLY A 444 25.17 17.59 -5.01
N ILE A 445 24.68 18.81 -4.81
CA ILE A 445 25.05 19.67 -3.67
C ILE A 445 24.20 19.43 -2.41
N GLN A 446 23.01 18.83 -2.52
CA GLN A 446 22.00 18.83 -1.45
C GLN A 446 21.37 17.46 -1.31
N ILE A 447 21.58 16.83 -0.17
CA ILE A 447 21.00 15.52 0.11
C ILE A 447 20.55 15.37 1.56
N GLY A 448 19.34 14.83 1.74
CA GLY A 448 18.76 14.53 3.04
C GLY A 448 18.27 13.10 3.12
N GLY A 449 18.06 12.60 4.34
CA GLY A 449 17.36 11.34 4.53
C GLY A 449 15.91 11.43 4.09
N ILE A 450 15.20 12.51 4.46
CA ILE A 450 13.79 12.73 4.09
C ILE A 450 13.70 13.60 2.83
N VAL A 451 14.30 14.80 2.87
CA VAL A 451 14.21 15.80 1.79
C VAL A 451 15.58 16.29 1.35
N GLY A 452 15.85 16.40 0.05
CA GLY A 452 17.10 17.00 -0.42
C GLY A 452 17.22 18.49 -0.07
N LYS A 453 16.20 19.27 -0.42
CA LYS A 453 16.13 20.72 -0.20
C LYS A 453 14.74 21.20 0.22
N MET A 454 14.68 22.02 1.26
CA MET A 454 13.47 22.69 1.76
C MET A 454 13.54 24.21 1.58
N GLU A 455 12.51 24.81 0.99
CA GLU A 455 12.37 26.27 0.81
C GLU A 455 10.93 26.78 0.95
N THR A 456 10.78 28.10 1.05
CA THR A 456 9.51 28.83 0.88
C THR A 456 8.41 28.34 1.84
N GLY A 457 8.70 28.25 3.14
CA GLY A 457 7.71 27.94 4.17
C GLY A 457 7.27 26.48 4.25
N SER A 458 8.09 25.54 3.77
CA SER A 458 7.82 24.09 3.86
C SER A 458 8.13 23.50 5.24
N THR A 459 7.41 22.44 5.63
CA THR A 459 7.53 21.81 6.96
C THR A 459 7.78 20.31 6.86
N VAL A 460 8.73 19.79 7.64
CA VAL A 460 8.90 18.35 7.88
C VAL A 460 8.76 18.10 9.37
N GLU A 461 7.84 17.23 9.79
CA GLU A 461 7.64 16.97 11.22
C GLU A 461 7.33 15.52 11.61
N TYR A 462 7.75 15.12 12.81
CA TYR A 462 7.51 13.77 13.35
C TYR A 462 8.02 12.63 12.45
N CYS A 463 9.06 12.89 11.65
CA CYS A 463 9.67 11.89 10.78
C CYS A 463 10.89 11.23 11.44
N GLU A 464 11.19 9.99 11.04
CA GLU A 464 12.25 9.19 11.64
C GLU A 464 13.16 8.50 10.61
N VAL A 465 14.46 8.47 10.89
CA VAL A 465 15.48 7.81 10.04
C VAL A 465 16.35 6.85 10.87
N LYS A 466 16.07 5.53 10.86
CA LYS A 466 16.67 4.51 11.75
C LYS A 466 17.88 3.73 11.23
N ALA A 467 18.12 3.66 9.92
CA ALA A 467 19.19 2.81 9.38
C ALA A 467 19.51 3.15 7.92
N CYS A 468 19.56 4.46 7.60
CA CYS A 468 19.80 4.93 6.24
C CYS A 468 21.25 5.39 6.07
N THR A 469 21.90 5.01 4.97
CA THR A 469 23.18 5.60 4.56
C THR A 469 22.93 6.73 3.58
N ILE A 470 23.40 7.93 3.90
CA ILE A 470 23.19 9.15 3.13
C ILE A 470 24.55 9.64 2.65
N THR A 471 24.78 9.61 1.34
CA THR A 471 26.08 9.92 0.73
C THR A 471 25.96 11.08 -0.26
N GLY A 472 26.68 12.18 -0.01
CA GLY A 472 26.68 13.34 -0.91
C GLY A 472 28.01 14.07 -0.96
N SER A 473 28.13 15.07 -1.82
CA SER A 473 29.35 15.88 -1.92
C SER A 473 29.33 17.08 -0.96
N GLN A 474 28.21 17.80 -0.92
CA GLN A 474 28.00 18.98 -0.08
C GLN A 474 26.63 18.88 0.63
N ARG A 475 26.43 19.70 1.67
CA ARG A 475 25.16 19.88 2.40
C ARG A 475 24.39 18.56 2.62
N VAL A 476 24.99 17.67 3.40
CA VAL A 476 24.49 16.32 3.67
C VAL A 476 23.80 16.31 5.03
N GLY A 477 22.50 16.01 5.07
CA GLY A 477 21.71 16.01 6.31
C GLY A 477 21.04 14.67 6.59
N GLY A 478 20.89 14.31 7.87
CA GLY A 478 20.13 13.11 8.24
C GLY A 478 18.63 13.21 7.93
N VAL A 479 18.05 14.42 7.97
CA VAL A 479 16.66 14.70 7.57
C VAL A 479 16.64 15.53 6.30
N SER A 480 17.37 16.66 6.27
CA SER A 480 17.40 17.55 5.11
C SER A 480 18.80 18.05 4.75
N GLY A 481 19.15 18.04 3.47
CA GLY A 481 20.44 18.59 3.04
C GLY A 481 20.53 20.10 3.21
N TYR A 482 19.47 20.80 2.82
CA TYR A 482 19.36 22.25 2.89
C TYR A 482 17.99 22.68 3.43
N ILE A 483 17.99 23.63 4.34
CA ILE A 483 16.77 24.31 4.81
C ILE A 483 16.94 25.82 4.68
N GLY A 484 15.92 26.49 4.13
CA GLY A 484 15.87 27.93 4.05
C GLY A 484 14.50 28.46 3.70
N GLY A 485 14.39 29.77 3.44
CA GLY A 485 13.13 30.39 3.04
C GLY A 485 12.01 30.18 4.06
N ASN A 486 12.33 30.23 5.36
CA ASN A 486 11.39 30.13 6.48
C ASN A 486 10.77 28.73 6.68
N SER A 487 11.46 27.70 6.21
CA SER A 487 11.06 26.31 6.41
C SER A 487 11.36 25.81 7.83
N VAL A 488 10.65 24.75 8.23
CA VAL A 488 10.70 24.18 9.59
C VAL A 488 10.98 22.69 9.54
N ILE A 489 11.94 22.21 10.34
CA ILE A 489 12.07 20.80 10.71
C ILE A 489 11.73 20.70 12.19
N ASN A 490 10.68 19.94 12.53
CA ASN A 490 10.15 19.84 13.88
C ASN A 490 10.01 18.39 14.32
N ALA A 491 10.49 18.05 15.52
CA ALA A 491 10.20 16.74 16.13
C ALA A 491 10.69 15.53 15.31
N CYS A 492 11.73 15.70 14.49
CA CYS A 492 12.28 14.61 13.68
C CYS A 492 13.45 13.92 14.38
N THR A 493 13.60 12.61 14.15
CA THR A 493 14.68 11.80 14.70
C THR A 493 15.55 11.21 13.59
N SER A 494 16.86 11.15 13.82
CA SER A 494 17.81 10.54 12.89
C SER A 494 18.89 9.75 13.64
N GLY A 495 19.11 8.53 13.18
CA GLY A 495 20.28 7.69 13.46
C GLY A 495 21.01 7.34 12.16
N ALA A 496 20.92 8.19 11.14
CA ALA A 496 21.47 7.92 9.82
C ALA A 496 23.00 7.92 9.80
N LYS A 497 23.57 7.10 8.91
CA LYS A 497 24.99 7.14 8.55
C LYS A 497 25.20 8.17 7.46
N ILE A 498 25.82 9.27 7.81
CA ILE A 498 26.04 10.41 6.92
C ILE A 498 27.48 10.37 6.41
N VAL A 499 27.65 10.38 5.09
CA VAL A 499 28.94 10.41 4.42
C VAL A 499 28.97 11.57 3.44
N SER A 500 29.85 12.54 3.71
CA SER A 500 30.18 13.60 2.76
C SER A 500 31.51 13.29 2.11
N THR A 501 31.54 13.14 0.79
CA THR A 501 32.77 12.92 0.00
C THR A 501 32.99 14.10 -0.93
N VAL A 502 33.97 14.92 -0.58
CA VAL A 502 34.09 16.28 -1.10
C VAL A 502 35.10 16.32 -2.25
N THR A 503 34.67 16.84 -3.40
CA THR A 503 35.55 17.22 -4.52
C THR A 503 35.89 18.72 -4.53
N ASP A 504 35.13 19.54 -3.79
CA ASP A 504 35.22 21.00 -3.76
C ASP A 504 35.84 21.57 -2.45
N ALA A 505 36.01 22.90 -2.39
CA ALA A 505 36.64 23.58 -1.25
C ALA A 505 35.77 23.69 0.03
N VAL A 506 34.46 23.41 -0.05
CA VAL A 506 33.50 23.62 1.02
C VAL A 506 32.55 22.42 1.16
N ALA A 507 32.37 21.92 2.38
CA ALA A 507 31.36 20.90 2.67
C ALA A 507 30.76 21.06 4.06
N GLN A 508 29.49 20.66 4.18
CA GLN A 508 28.71 20.72 5.40
C GLN A 508 27.95 19.41 5.60
N ALA A 509 28.04 18.86 6.80
CA ALA A 509 27.28 17.68 7.15
C ALA A 509 26.67 17.81 8.55
N GLY A 510 25.40 17.46 8.69
CA GLY A 510 24.69 17.53 9.97
C GLY A 510 23.75 16.36 10.20
N GLY A 511 23.66 15.90 11.45
CA GLY A 511 22.81 14.77 11.83
C GLY A 511 21.32 14.99 11.54
N VAL A 512 20.87 16.23 11.47
CA VAL A 512 19.50 16.61 11.05
C VAL A 512 19.55 17.41 9.76
N CYS A 513 20.34 18.49 9.72
CA CYS A 513 20.43 19.38 8.57
C CYS A 513 21.88 19.61 8.11
N GLY A 514 22.14 19.49 6.81
CA GLY A 514 23.45 19.79 6.24
C GLY A 514 23.79 21.28 6.31
N TYR A 515 22.91 22.13 5.76
CA TYR A 515 23.12 23.57 5.68
C TYR A 515 21.82 24.35 5.93
N MET A 516 21.85 25.19 6.95
CA MET A 516 20.78 26.11 7.30
C MET A 516 21.08 27.48 6.72
N HIS A 517 20.15 28.02 5.93
CA HIS A 517 20.39 29.25 5.20
C HIS A 517 19.18 30.16 5.17
N GLN A 518 19.39 31.44 5.42
CA GLN A 518 18.36 32.45 5.25
C GLN A 518 18.57 33.22 3.96
N THR A 519 17.61 33.11 3.03
CA THR A 519 17.64 33.75 1.70
C THR A 519 16.84 35.05 1.63
N THR A 520 15.98 35.33 2.61
CA THR A 520 15.03 36.45 2.58
C THR A 520 15.30 37.45 3.72
N THR A 521 14.93 38.71 3.50
CA THR A 521 14.87 39.76 4.53
C THR A 521 13.61 39.67 5.39
N SER A 522 12.89 38.53 5.38
CA SER A 522 11.66 38.34 6.16
C SER A 522 11.98 38.23 7.66
N THR A 523 11.03 38.66 8.50
CA THR A 523 11.04 38.40 9.95
C THR A 523 10.79 36.93 10.29
N ASP A 524 10.29 36.17 9.33
CA ASP A 524 10.06 34.74 9.47
C ASP A 524 11.39 33.99 9.66
N LYS A 525 11.30 32.86 10.36
CA LYS A 525 12.47 32.14 10.87
C LYS A 525 12.60 30.81 10.14
N THR A 526 13.83 30.44 9.80
CA THR A 526 14.16 29.06 9.44
C THR A 526 14.48 28.30 10.73
N ILE A 527 13.78 27.20 11.00
CA ILE A 527 13.77 26.57 12.34
C ILE A 527 14.11 25.08 12.25
N VAL A 528 15.04 24.63 13.08
CA VAL A 528 15.22 23.23 13.47
C VAL A 528 14.88 23.11 14.96
N ILE A 529 13.82 22.39 15.29
CA ILE A 529 13.28 22.33 16.66
C ILE A 529 12.86 20.93 17.07
N ASN A 530 12.98 20.59 18.36
CA ASN A 530 12.58 19.27 18.89
C ASN A 530 13.26 18.08 18.21
N CYS A 531 14.38 18.29 17.53
CA CYS A 531 15.01 17.26 16.71
C CYS A 531 16.00 16.44 17.52
N ILE A 532 16.15 15.16 17.14
CA ILE A 532 17.09 14.24 17.76
C ILE A 532 18.02 13.66 16.72
N TYR A 533 19.32 13.72 16.98
CA TYR A 533 20.31 12.88 16.29
C TYR A 533 21.04 12.01 17.31
N SER A 534 20.86 10.68 17.27
CA SER A 534 21.45 9.80 18.30
C SER A 534 21.84 8.42 17.77
N GLN A 535 22.94 7.89 18.30
CA GLN A 535 23.37 6.49 18.15
C GLN A 535 22.37 5.48 18.68
N ASP A 536 21.46 5.94 19.52
CA ASP A 536 20.42 5.14 20.16
C ASP A 536 19.30 4.77 19.19
N ILE A 537 19.08 5.62 18.19
CA ILE A 537 18.11 5.38 17.12
C ILE A 537 18.61 4.27 16.18
N SER A 538 19.94 4.16 16.03
CA SER A 538 20.61 3.17 15.20
C SER A 538 22.00 2.88 15.77
N ARG A 539 22.15 1.77 16.52
CA ARG A 539 23.44 1.40 17.13
C ARG A 539 24.47 1.23 16.00
N SER A 540 25.42 2.16 15.90
CA SER A 540 26.41 2.35 14.81
C SER A 540 25.98 3.14 13.55
N GLY A 541 24.68 3.37 13.36
CA GLY A 541 24.17 4.17 12.24
C GLY A 541 24.47 5.65 12.38
N ALA A 542 24.32 6.25 13.58
CA ALA A 542 24.50 7.69 13.82
C ALA A 542 25.98 8.12 13.79
N THR A 543 26.55 8.08 12.58
CA THR A 543 27.91 8.48 12.29
C THR A 543 27.89 9.54 11.21
N ILE A 544 28.67 10.60 11.41
CA ILE A 544 28.92 11.60 10.37
C ILE A 544 30.37 11.47 9.95
N THR A 545 30.61 11.24 8.68
CA THR A 545 31.97 11.14 8.12
C THR A 545 32.13 12.13 6.99
N MET A 546 33.09 13.03 7.12
CA MET A 546 33.51 13.90 6.01
C MET A 546 34.87 13.43 5.49
N ASN A 547 34.93 13.16 4.20
CA ASN A 547 36.14 12.77 3.47
C ASN A 547 36.47 13.90 2.49
N SER A 548 37.65 14.51 2.62
CA SER A 548 38.10 15.55 1.68
C SER A 548 39.59 15.46 1.43
N ASN A 549 39.99 15.63 0.17
CA ASN A 549 41.38 15.80 -0.26
C ASN A 549 41.78 17.28 -0.45
N TYR A 550 40.82 18.20 -0.41
CA TYR A 550 41.01 19.64 -0.60
C TYR A 550 40.48 20.44 0.60
N ALA A 551 41.25 21.41 1.06
CA ALA A 551 41.18 21.87 2.44
C ALA A 551 40.96 23.37 2.57
N ASN A 552 39.70 23.82 2.68
CA ASN A 552 39.43 25.19 3.11
C ASN A 552 38.26 25.35 4.11
N TYR A 553 37.08 24.75 3.89
CA TYR A 553 35.90 24.99 4.76
C TYR A 553 35.03 23.74 5.00
N LEU A 554 35.43 22.94 5.98
CA LEU A 554 34.72 21.74 6.41
C LEU A 554 33.98 21.99 7.74
N TYR A 555 32.65 21.86 7.73
CA TYR A 555 31.78 22.03 8.90
C TYR A 555 30.94 20.79 9.21
N THR A 556 31.01 20.28 10.43
CA THR A 556 30.26 19.10 10.86
C THR A 556 29.59 19.32 12.20
N GLY A 557 28.28 19.13 12.28
CA GLY A 557 27.52 19.26 13.53
C GLY A 557 26.65 18.05 13.80
N GLY A 558 26.47 17.68 15.06
CA GLY A 558 25.54 16.61 15.41
C GLY A 558 24.08 16.95 15.07
N LEU A 559 23.68 18.22 14.99
CA LEU A 559 22.37 18.62 14.45
C LEU A 559 22.50 19.31 13.09
N VAL A 560 23.24 20.43 13.03
CA VAL A 560 23.34 21.29 11.86
C VAL A 560 24.80 21.40 11.42
N GLY A 561 25.08 21.11 10.15
CA GLY A 561 26.44 21.19 9.59
C GLY A 561 26.97 22.62 9.59
N ALA A 562 26.32 23.54 8.88
CA ALA A 562 26.62 24.96 9.00
C ALA A 562 25.40 25.87 8.84
N ALA A 563 25.54 27.12 9.30
CA ALA A 563 24.55 28.18 9.15
C ALA A 563 25.13 29.43 8.46
N ALA A 564 24.41 29.99 7.49
CA ALA A 564 24.78 31.28 6.91
C ALA A 564 23.56 32.11 6.47
N SER A 565 23.79 33.40 6.26
CA SER A 565 22.80 34.35 5.76
C SER A 565 23.40 35.14 4.61
N CYS A 566 22.62 35.40 3.56
CA CYS A 566 22.99 36.35 2.50
C CYS A 566 22.58 37.81 2.82
N THR A 567 21.92 38.04 3.96
CA THR A 567 21.44 39.36 4.36
C THR A 567 22.05 39.79 5.70
N ASN A 568 22.38 41.08 5.80
CA ASN A 568 22.84 41.74 7.03
C ASN A 568 21.67 42.17 7.95
N GLY A 569 20.45 41.63 7.71
CA GLY A 569 19.18 42.06 8.34
C GLY A 569 18.76 41.25 9.59
N THR A 570 17.51 41.44 10.03
CA THR A 570 16.88 40.93 11.28
C THR A 570 16.42 39.47 11.27
N SER A 571 16.63 38.75 10.16
CA SER A 571 16.14 37.38 9.98
C SER A 571 16.90 36.40 10.88
N ASN A 572 16.21 35.60 11.71
CA ASN A 572 16.85 34.69 12.68
C ASN A 572 16.69 33.23 12.27
N MET A 573 17.80 32.52 12.12
CA MET A 573 17.84 31.06 12.07
C MET A 573 17.83 30.51 13.50
N LEU A 574 16.99 29.51 13.78
CA LEU A 574 16.83 28.96 15.13
C LEU A 574 17.13 27.46 15.19
N ILE A 575 17.98 27.06 16.13
CA ILE A 575 18.17 25.66 16.56
C ILE A 575 17.65 25.56 17.99
N VAL A 576 16.52 24.89 18.18
CA VAL A 576 15.73 25.00 19.42
C VAL A 576 15.43 23.64 20.01
N ASN A 577 15.47 23.51 21.33
CA ASN A 577 14.90 22.37 22.05
C ASN A 577 15.31 20.99 21.49
N SER A 578 16.56 20.83 21.08
CA SER A 578 17.00 19.66 20.30
C SER A 578 18.14 18.92 21.00
N TYR A 579 18.25 17.61 20.73
CA TYR A 579 19.19 16.70 21.38
C TYR A 579 20.15 16.04 20.38
N SER A 580 21.45 16.00 20.69
CA SER A 580 22.42 15.30 19.85
C SER A 580 23.43 14.46 20.62
N TYR A 581 23.43 13.16 20.31
CA TYR A 581 24.35 12.15 20.82
C TYR A 581 24.81 11.14 19.75
N PRO A 582 25.58 11.60 18.74
CA PRO A 582 26.21 10.73 17.74
C PRO A 582 27.14 9.67 18.33
N TYR A 583 27.25 8.55 17.61
CA TYR A 583 28.28 7.53 17.87
C TYR A 583 29.66 8.08 17.54
N THR A 584 29.81 8.65 16.33
CA THR A 584 31.05 9.32 15.95
C THR A 584 30.79 10.43 14.96
N ILE A 585 31.51 11.55 15.12
CA ILE A 585 31.67 12.57 14.10
C ILE A 585 33.14 12.55 13.66
N LYS A 586 33.36 12.24 12.38
CA LYS A 586 34.66 12.03 11.76
C LYS A 586 34.89 13.07 10.68
N ASN A 587 36.07 13.65 10.66
CA ASN A 587 36.53 14.48 9.57
C ASN A 587 37.95 14.07 9.16
N ASN A 588 38.07 13.51 7.97
CA ASN A 588 39.31 12.94 7.42
C ASN A 588 40.07 13.92 6.53
N GLY A 589 39.62 15.18 6.41
CA GLY A 589 40.27 16.21 5.60
C GLY A 589 41.26 17.08 6.36
N SER A 590 42.16 17.73 5.62
CA SER A 590 43.18 18.64 6.19
C SER A 590 42.68 20.08 6.44
N GLY A 591 41.48 20.46 5.97
CA GLY A 591 40.92 21.83 5.99
C GLY A 591 39.79 22.08 6.98
N ASN A 592 39.94 21.55 8.19
CA ASN A 592 38.87 21.51 9.18
C ASN A 592 38.62 22.89 9.80
N LYS A 593 37.37 23.38 9.73
CA LYS A 593 36.97 24.66 10.33
C LYS A 593 36.08 24.51 11.55
N GLY A 594 35.19 23.52 11.59
CA GLY A 594 34.35 23.32 12.77
C GLY A 594 33.74 21.93 12.87
N ILE A 595 33.89 21.30 14.03
CA ILE A 595 33.29 20.01 14.37
C ILE A 595 32.59 20.14 15.72
N SER A 596 31.33 19.72 15.82
CA SER A 596 30.60 19.85 17.09
C SER A 596 29.42 18.92 17.31
N GLY A 597 28.93 18.89 18.55
CA GLY A 597 27.72 18.17 18.94
C GLY A 597 26.41 18.81 18.45
N LEU A 598 26.30 20.14 18.29
CA LEU A 598 25.08 20.78 17.77
C LEU A 598 25.30 21.45 16.41
N LEU A 599 26.05 22.56 16.35
CA LEU A 599 26.28 23.36 15.14
C LEU A 599 27.75 23.32 14.69
N GLY A 600 28.04 22.78 13.51
CA GLY A 600 29.42 22.65 13.03
C GLY A 600 30.11 24.00 12.84
N GLY A 601 29.44 24.97 12.23
CA GLY A 601 29.94 26.34 12.13
C GLY A 601 28.96 27.34 11.55
N CYS A 602 29.26 28.63 11.67
CA CYS A 602 28.45 29.68 11.09
C CYS A 602 29.29 30.87 10.61
N ASN A 603 28.80 31.55 9.56
CA ASN A 603 29.42 32.77 9.03
C ASN A 603 28.59 34.03 9.31
N THR A 604 27.52 33.91 10.10
CA THR A 604 26.58 35.00 10.41
C THR A 604 26.24 35.03 11.89
N ALA A 605 25.97 36.23 12.42
CA ALA A 605 25.45 36.44 13.77
C ALA A 605 23.97 36.04 13.92
N ASN A 606 23.27 35.88 12.78
CA ASN A 606 21.83 35.69 12.69
C ASN A 606 21.38 34.25 12.94
N VAL A 607 22.07 33.56 13.85
CA VAL A 607 21.73 32.19 14.28
C VAL A 607 21.62 32.16 15.80
N GLN A 608 20.62 31.45 16.30
CA GLN A 608 20.37 31.29 17.72
C GLN A 608 20.28 29.81 18.08
N ILE A 609 20.98 29.41 19.14
CA ILE A 609 20.83 28.09 19.76
C ILE A 609 20.09 28.27 21.08
N ILE A 610 18.93 27.62 21.21
CA ILE A 610 18.01 27.81 22.34
C ILE A 610 17.63 26.46 22.96
N ASN A 611 17.84 26.28 24.26
CA ASN A 611 17.36 25.11 25.00
C ASN A 611 17.82 23.74 24.45
N CYS A 612 19.03 23.63 23.90
CA CYS A 612 19.53 22.40 23.27
C CYS A 612 20.49 21.62 24.18
N TYR A 613 20.60 20.32 23.96
CA TYR A 613 21.44 19.43 24.78
C TYR A 613 22.33 18.51 23.93
N SER A 614 23.62 18.46 24.24
CA SER A 614 24.56 17.50 23.63
C SER A 614 25.52 16.89 24.67
N PRO A 615 25.35 15.62 25.05
CA PRO A 615 26.28 14.91 25.95
C PRO A 615 27.58 14.46 25.29
N VAL A 616 27.80 14.81 24.02
CA VAL A 616 28.96 14.35 23.23
C VAL A 616 30.27 14.70 23.92
N ILE A 617 31.18 13.72 23.94
CA ILE A 617 32.52 13.83 24.53
C ILE A 617 33.60 13.65 23.47
N HIS A 618 34.86 13.91 23.85
CA HIS A 618 36.01 13.87 22.95
C HIS A 618 36.18 12.54 22.18
N THR A 619 35.82 11.41 22.78
CA THR A 619 35.93 10.09 22.12
C THR A 619 34.97 9.91 20.95
N ASN A 620 33.91 10.71 20.87
CA ASN A 620 33.00 10.71 19.72
C ASN A 620 33.55 11.52 18.54
N PHE A 621 34.61 12.31 18.73
CA PHE A 621 35.21 13.11 17.66
C PHE A 621 36.47 12.43 17.11
N ASN A 622 36.62 12.44 15.79
CA ASN A 622 37.77 11.88 15.10
C ASN A 622 38.26 12.84 14.00
N LEU A 623 39.57 13.11 13.98
CA LEU A 623 40.24 13.94 12.98
C LEU A 623 41.33 13.13 12.28
N ASN A 624 41.33 13.15 10.94
CA ASN A 624 42.28 12.41 10.11
C ASN A 624 42.35 10.91 10.46
N GLY A 625 41.20 10.27 10.67
CA GLY A 625 41.10 8.85 11.01
C GLY A 625 41.47 8.49 12.45
N SER A 626 42.01 9.41 13.25
CA SER A 626 42.39 9.17 14.65
C SER A 626 41.40 9.81 15.64
N ALA A 627 41.11 9.11 16.74
CA ALA A 627 40.36 9.69 17.85
C ALA A 627 41.08 10.95 18.35
N VAL A 628 40.32 12.02 18.60
CA VAL A 628 40.92 13.29 19.01
C VAL A 628 41.51 13.13 20.42
N SER A 629 42.84 13.02 20.49
CA SER A 629 43.59 13.16 21.73
C SER A 629 43.95 14.63 21.93
N VAL A 630 43.92 15.12 23.17
CA VAL A 630 44.18 16.53 23.52
C VAL A 630 45.64 16.97 23.23
N LYS A 631 46.49 16.08 22.72
CA LYS A 631 47.92 16.31 22.55
C LYS A 631 48.29 16.32 21.07
N ASN A 632 48.56 17.52 20.55
CA ASN A 632 49.27 17.82 19.30
C ASN A 632 48.49 17.70 17.98
N TYR A 633 47.83 18.80 17.59
CA TYR A 633 47.42 19.04 16.20
C TYR A 633 47.89 20.42 15.73
N SER A 634 48.48 20.46 14.53
CA SER A 634 49.10 21.63 13.89
C SER A 634 48.14 22.45 12.99
N ASN A 635 46.87 22.04 12.84
CA ASN A 635 45.87 22.67 11.97
C ASN A 635 44.68 23.25 12.78
N TYR A 636 44.12 24.38 12.29
CA TYR A 636 43.10 25.24 12.93
C TYR A 636 41.67 24.65 13.04
N ALA A 637 41.52 23.42 13.57
CA ALA A 637 40.21 22.78 13.73
C ALA A 637 39.55 23.18 15.05
N TYR A 638 38.34 23.74 15.01
CA TYR A 638 37.58 24.11 16.20
C TYR A 638 36.61 22.99 16.59
N ILE A 639 36.70 22.54 17.85
CA ILE A 639 35.91 21.41 18.37
C ILE A 639 35.05 21.92 19.53
N GLY A 640 33.76 21.57 19.54
CA GLY A 640 32.86 21.96 20.64
C GLY A 640 31.69 21.01 20.83
N SER A 641 31.14 20.91 22.04
CA SER A 641 29.88 20.19 22.25
C SER A 641 28.68 20.97 21.71
N ILE A 642 28.75 22.31 21.69
CA ILE A 642 27.66 23.20 21.23
C ILE A 642 27.95 23.76 19.82
N VAL A 643 29.05 24.48 19.64
CA VAL A 643 29.42 25.08 18.34
C VAL A 643 30.87 24.79 18.03
N GLY A 644 31.16 24.42 16.78
CA GLY A 644 32.53 24.26 16.29
C GLY A 644 33.12 25.62 15.95
N TYR A 645 32.59 26.29 14.92
CA TYR A 645 33.05 27.60 14.45
C TYR A 645 32.00 28.71 14.69
N PRO A 646 32.04 29.43 15.83
CA PRO A 646 31.08 30.49 16.13
C PRO A 646 31.41 31.81 15.43
N LYS A 647 30.37 32.60 15.12
CA LYS A 647 30.49 33.97 14.59
C LYS A 647 30.16 35.01 15.68
N GLU A 648 30.89 36.12 15.67
CA GLU A 648 30.65 37.24 16.59
C GLU A 648 29.23 37.78 16.44
N GLY A 649 28.54 37.96 17.58
CA GLY A 649 27.14 38.38 17.66
C GLY A 649 26.12 37.24 17.66
N MET A 650 26.53 35.98 17.47
CA MET A 650 25.64 34.82 17.59
C MET A 650 25.07 34.67 19.01
N THR A 651 23.80 34.26 19.12
CA THR A 651 23.13 34.07 20.42
C THR A 651 23.08 32.60 20.83
N ILE A 652 23.46 32.31 22.08
CA ILE A 652 23.32 30.98 22.70
C ILE A 652 22.61 31.16 24.04
N ASN A 653 21.43 30.53 24.18
CA ASN A 653 20.59 30.63 25.37
C ASN A 653 20.13 29.23 25.82
N GLY A 654 20.52 28.78 27.02
CA GLY A 654 20.14 27.45 27.51
C GLY A 654 20.68 26.28 26.68
N ALA A 655 21.90 26.37 26.15
CA ALA A 655 22.54 25.24 25.47
C ALA A 655 23.50 24.50 26.41
N TYR A 656 23.36 23.19 26.53
CA TYR A 656 24.03 22.37 27.55
C TYR A 656 24.91 21.29 26.92
N GLY A 657 26.17 21.16 27.38
CA GLY A 657 27.13 20.18 26.86
C GLY A 657 28.25 19.82 27.84
N ARG A 658 28.92 18.68 27.61
CA ARG A 658 29.76 17.98 28.61
C ARG A 658 31.20 18.52 28.78
N GLN A 659 31.78 19.20 27.78
CA GLN A 659 32.99 20.05 27.89
C GLN A 659 33.37 20.72 26.55
N THR A 660 34.29 21.69 26.63
CA THR A 660 34.95 22.42 25.52
C THR A 660 36.35 21.84 25.29
N LEU A 661 36.75 21.55 24.05
CA LEU A 661 38.17 21.34 23.71
C LEU A 661 38.56 22.30 22.57
N ARG A 662 39.29 23.37 22.89
CA ARG A 662 39.89 24.29 21.89
C ARG A 662 41.27 23.77 21.47
N LEU A 663 41.64 23.84 20.19
CA LEU A 663 43.04 23.93 19.81
C LEU A 663 43.30 24.98 18.73
N TYR A 664 44.20 25.91 19.06
CA TYR A 664 44.87 26.84 18.17
C TYR A 664 46.39 26.68 18.33
N ASN A 665 47.11 26.82 17.23
CA ASN A 665 48.56 26.71 17.15
C ASN A 665 49.23 28.05 17.53
N THR A 666 49.66 28.21 18.79
CA THR A 666 50.50 29.36 19.18
C THR A 666 51.68 28.92 20.06
N GLY A 667 52.36 27.80 19.78
CA GLY A 667 53.62 27.45 20.45
C GLY A 667 53.64 27.40 22.00
N VAL A 668 52.48 27.43 22.68
CA VAL A 668 52.36 27.45 24.14
C VAL A 668 51.56 26.22 24.58
N SER A 669 52.22 25.32 25.30
CA SER A 669 51.61 24.17 25.94
C SER A 669 50.59 24.62 27.00
N CYS A 670 49.30 24.34 26.79
CA CYS A 670 48.25 24.64 27.77
C CYS A 670 47.98 23.39 28.62
N ASN A 671 48.35 23.44 29.90
CA ASN A 671 47.93 22.45 30.90
C ASN A 671 46.59 22.88 31.53
N THR A 672 45.79 21.93 32.01
CA THR A 672 44.40 22.12 32.49
C THR A 672 44.23 23.15 33.61
N SER A 673 45.30 23.58 34.28
CA SER A 673 45.30 24.60 35.33
C SER A 673 45.36 26.05 34.83
N ASN A 674 45.65 26.31 33.56
CA ASN A 674 45.85 27.68 33.01
C ASN A 674 44.70 28.19 32.11
N ILE A 675 43.51 27.57 32.21
CA ILE A 675 42.34 27.96 31.41
C ILE A 675 41.89 29.39 31.70
N SER A 676 42.16 29.93 32.90
CA SER A 676 41.76 31.29 33.31
C SER A 676 42.60 32.41 32.68
N SER A 677 43.86 32.17 32.32
CA SER A 677 44.76 33.21 31.80
C SER A 677 44.72 33.37 30.28
N ALA A 678 44.23 32.37 29.54
CA ALA A 678 44.03 32.44 28.08
C ALA A 678 42.72 33.16 27.67
N ILE A 679 41.96 33.66 28.65
CA ILE A 679 40.67 34.39 28.51
C ILE A 679 40.91 35.88 28.13
N SER A 680 42.16 36.32 27.98
CA SER A 680 42.50 37.74 27.81
C SER A 680 42.49 38.26 26.37
N ASP A 681 42.20 37.44 25.34
CA ASP A 681 42.02 37.92 23.96
C ASP A 681 40.77 38.84 23.86
N PRO A 682 40.93 40.14 23.58
CA PRO A 682 39.83 41.11 23.57
C PRO A 682 38.75 40.79 22.51
N THR A 683 39.07 40.05 21.45
CA THR A 683 38.13 39.71 20.38
C THR A 683 37.19 38.55 20.73
N ILE A 684 37.47 37.85 21.84
CA ILE A 684 36.76 36.62 22.27
C ILE A 684 35.98 36.83 23.59
N LYS A 685 36.18 37.97 24.27
CA LYS A 685 35.59 38.30 25.59
C LYS A 685 34.05 38.38 25.63
N ASN A 686 33.34 38.28 24.51
CA ASN A 686 31.88 38.46 24.48
C ASN A 686 31.05 37.17 24.56
N TYR A 687 31.65 35.97 24.63
CA TYR A 687 30.91 34.70 24.61
C TYR A 687 30.68 34.07 26.00
N HIS A 688 30.46 34.90 27.02
CA HIS A 688 30.37 34.50 28.43
C HIS A 688 29.09 33.72 28.85
N SER A 689 28.26 33.19 27.94
CA SER A 689 27.02 32.47 28.30
C SER A 689 27.03 30.95 28.08
N VAL A 690 28.17 30.33 27.76
CA VAL A 690 28.27 28.86 27.77
C VAL A 690 28.17 28.39 29.22
N VAL A 691 26.97 28.02 29.69
CA VAL A 691 26.76 27.48 31.04
C VAL A 691 27.44 26.11 31.11
N TYR A 692 28.66 26.13 31.61
CA TYR A 692 29.40 24.94 32.01
C TYR A 692 28.69 24.28 33.19
N HIS A 693 28.08 23.12 32.98
CA HIS A 693 27.78 22.23 34.09
C HIS A 693 29.05 21.43 34.42
N ALA A 694 29.86 21.99 35.33
CA ALA A 694 31.05 21.32 35.90
C ALA A 694 30.76 19.92 36.43
N ASN A 695 29.53 19.76 36.90
CA ASN A 695 28.98 18.51 37.39
C ASN A 695 27.86 18.10 36.45
N PHE A 696 28.22 17.34 35.42
CA PHE A 696 27.22 16.62 34.64
C PHE A 696 26.38 15.75 35.59
N PRO A 697 25.06 15.61 35.39
CA PRO A 697 24.24 14.78 36.25
C PRO A 697 24.80 13.36 36.35
N LYS A 698 25.21 12.95 37.56
CA LYS A 698 25.70 11.59 37.87
C LYS A 698 24.70 10.82 38.73
N THR A 699 23.64 11.48 39.20
CA THR A 699 22.61 10.93 40.09
C THR A 699 21.22 11.26 39.57
N VAL A 700 20.22 10.45 39.93
CA VAL A 700 18.82 10.65 39.51
C VAL A 700 18.28 12.03 39.92
N GLU A 701 18.62 12.50 41.12
CA GLU A 701 18.22 13.82 41.66
C GLU A 701 18.75 14.99 40.80
N SER A 702 19.99 14.89 40.31
CA SER A 702 20.57 15.88 39.41
C SER A 702 19.95 15.86 38.00
N TYR A 703 19.49 14.70 37.53
CA TYR A 703 18.76 14.59 36.27
C TYR A 703 17.37 15.23 36.35
N ALA A 704 16.67 15.08 37.48
CA ALA A 704 15.38 15.72 37.70
C ALA A 704 15.49 17.26 37.67
N THR A 705 16.51 17.81 38.34
CA THR A 705 16.78 19.26 38.35
C THR A 705 17.17 19.76 36.96
N PHE A 706 18.00 19.00 36.23
CA PHE A 706 18.40 19.37 34.87
C PHE A 706 17.22 19.32 33.89
N LYS A 707 16.34 18.32 34.01
CA LYS A 707 15.08 18.24 33.27
C LYS A 707 14.19 19.46 33.53
N GLN A 708 14.03 19.89 34.78
CA GLN A 708 13.26 21.08 35.11
C GLN A 708 13.80 22.35 34.43
N ALA A 709 15.13 22.50 34.35
CA ALA A 709 15.74 23.64 33.64
C ALA A 709 15.46 23.61 32.13
N LEU A 710 15.53 22.43 31.52
CA LEU A 710 15.19 22.23 30.11
C LEU A 710 13.69 22.47 29.85
N ASP A 711 12.81 21.98 30.72
CA ASP A 711 11.36 22.23 30.63
C ASP A 711 11.03 23.72 30.79
N ALA A 712 11.69 24.42 31.72
CA ALA A 712 11.54 25.86 31.90
C ALA A 712 12.03 26.66 30.67
N GLY A 713 13.15 26.26 30.06
CA GLY A 713 13.65 26.84 28.82
C GLY A 713 12.69 26.64 27.64
N ALA A 714 12.07 25.46 27.53
CA ALA A 714 11.04 25.18 26.53
C ALA A 714 9.80 26.06 26.75
N ALA A 715 9.33 26.17 28.00
CA ALA A 715 8.21 27.02 28.36
C ALA A 715 8.49 28.51 28.06
N GLU A 716 9.70 28.99 28.31
CA GLU A 716 10.10 30.37 28.01
C GLU A 716 10.10 30.65 26.51
N TYR A 717 10.67 29.74 25.71
CA TYR A 717 10.63 29.85 24.25
C TYR A 717 9.19 29.95 23.72
N ASN A 718 8.29 29.12 24.27
CA ASN A 718 6.89 29.03 23.85
C ASN A 718 6.09 30.32 24.12
N LYS A 719 6.47 31.14 25.10
CA LYS A 719 5.80 32.44 25.37
C LYS A 719 5.90 33.40 24.19
N SER A 720 6.99 33.34 23.44
CA SER A 720 7.29 34.28 22.34
C SER A 720 7.14 33.65 20.94
N ASN A 721 6.84 32.35 20.84
CA ASN A 721 6.79 31.62 19.57
C ASN A 721 5.56 30.67 19.54
N PRO A 722 4.34 31.20 19.39
CA PRO A 722 3.12 30.39 19.51
C PRO A 722 2.90 29.40 18.36
N ALA A 723 3.46 29.66 17.17
CA ALA A 723 3.22 28.89 15.96
C ALA A 723 4.01 27.56 15.89
N VAL A 724 5.24 27.53 16.43
CA VAL A 724 6.08 26.32 16.48
C VAL A 724 6.64 26.20 17.89
N LYS A 725 6.18 25.19 18.63
CA LYS A 725 6.45 25.06 20.07
C LYS A 725 7.59 24.09 20.38
N ALA A 726 8.39 24.44 21.38
CA ALA A 726 9.30 23.53 22.04
C ALA A 726 8.51 22.52 22.89
N LEU A 727 8.84 21.23 22.75
CA LEU A 727 8.29 20.13 23.53
C LEU A 727 8.92 20.09 24.94
N THR A 728 8.22 19.44 25.88
CA THR A 728 8.80 19.08 27.18
C THR A 728 9.93 18.07 26.99
N TRP A 729 10.77 17.90 28.01
CA TRP A 729 11.83 16.90 28.02
C TRP A 729 11.38 15.66 28.80
N THR A 730 11.93 14.51 28.44
CA THR A 730 11.75 13.23 29.13
C THR A 730 13.08 12.50 29.24
N THR A 731 13.14 11.51 30.13
CA THR A 731 14.29 10.61 30.24
C THR A 731 14.14 9.50 29.20
N ASP A 732 15.19 9.25 28.43
CA ASP A 732 15.21 8.12 27.52
C ASP A 732 15.39 6.82 28.30
N THR A 733 14.30 6.08 28.46
CA THR A 733 14.30 4.76 29.12
C THR A 733 14.96 3.68 28.27
N ARG A 734 15.19 3.93 26.97
CA ARG A 734 15.80 2.95 26.07
C ARG A 734 17.34 2.93 26.15
N PHE A 735 17.99 4.01 26.62
CA PHE A 735 19.46 4.18 26.51
C PHE A 735 20.05 5.11 27.59
N ASP A 736 21.00 4.60 28.40
CA ASP A 736 21.86 5.26 29.42
C ASP A 736 21.24 6.35 30.35
N GLY A 737 19.92 6.60 30.27
CA GLY A 737 19.18 7.58 31.06
C GLY A 737 19.34 9.05 30.61
N HIS A 738 19.72 9.34 29.36
CA HIS A 738 19.86 10.73 28.89
C HIS A 738 18.51 11.42 28.65
N LEU A 739 18.47 12.75 28.79
CA LEU A 739 17.26 13.54 28.52
C LEU A 739 17.12 13.85 27.03
N LYS A 740 15.89 13.84 26.53
CA LYS A 740 15.54 14.23 25.15
C LYS A 740 14.17 14.93 25.09
N PRO A 741 13.85 15.66 24.01
CA PRO A 741 12.50 16.15 23.78
C PRO A 741 11.50 14.98 23.75
N ASP A 742 10.42 15.13 24.49
CA ASP A 742 9.32 14.18 24.62
C ASP A 742 8.33 14.33 23.48
N GLY A 743 7.62 13.25 23.12
CA GLY A 743 6.58 13.32 22.08
C GLY A 743 7.11 13.55 20.65
N VAL A 744 8.42 13.41 20.41
CA VAL A 744 8.99 13.37 19.04
C VAL A 744 8.49 12.18 18.21
N TYR A 745 7.82 11.23 18.87
CA TYR A 745 7.09 10.11 18.31
C TYR A 745 5.59 10.31 18.43
N LYS A 746 5.09 11.50 18.08
CA LYS A 746 3.65 11.71 18.04
C LYS A 746 3.09 10.82 16.94
N GLN A 747 2.19 9.91 17.30
CA GLN A 747 1.53 9.02 16.34
C GLN A 747 0.66 9.85 15.40
N SER A 748 0.59 9.39 14.17
CA SER A 748 -0.35 9.88 13.19
C SER A 748 -1.79 9.74 13.67
N THR A 749 -2.67 10.57 13.13
CA THR A 749 -4.11 10.45 13.30
C THR A 749 -4.70 9.27 12.52
N ASN A 750 -3.99 8.73 11.53
CA ASN A 750 -4.33 7.46 10.88
C ASN A 750 -3.97 6.33 11.83
N GLN A 751 -4.98 5.76 12.48
CA GLN A 751 -4.80 4.73 13.49
C GLN A 751 -4.57 3.37 12.83
N TYR A 752 -3.32 3.09 12.44
CA TYR A 752 -2.89 1.73 12.16
C TYR A 752 -2.75 0.95 13.46
N LYS A 753 -3.16 -0.33 13.42
CA LYS A 753 -2.85 -1.26 14.50
C LYS A 753 -1.39 -1.64 14.44
N LYS A 754 -0.62 -1.20 15.42
CA LYS A 754 0.77 -1.55 15.65
C LYS A 754 0.85 -2.95 16.21
N VAL A 755 1.41 -3.87 15.42
CA VAL A 755 1.60 -5.26 15.78
C VAL A 755 3.06 -5.50 16.15
N SER A 756 3.32 -5.85 17.40
CA SER A 756 4.64 -6.30 17.83
C SER A 756 4.65 -7.79 18.06
N ILE A 757 5.76 -8.44 17.74
CA ILE A 757 5.91 -9.89 17.81
C ILE A 757 7.08 -10.22 18.71
N ILE A 758 6.83 -11.06 19.72
CA ILE A 758 7.87 -11.70 20.50
C ILE A 758 7.90 -13.18 20.12
N GLY A 759 8.95 -13.60 19.40
CA GLY A 759 8.99 -14.94 18.83
C GLY A 759 10.35 -15.63 18.86
N ASP A 760 10.37 -16.87 18.39
CA ASP A 760 11.58 -17.66 18.21
C ASP A 760 12.01 -17.74 16.72
N SER A 761 12.75 -18.80 16.35
CA SER A 761 13.22 -19.10 15.00
C SER A 761 12.15 -18.91 13.91
N ILE A 762 10.90 -19.35 14.13
CA ILE A 762 9.84 -19.29 13.11
C ILE A 762 9.43 -17.84 12.79
N SER A 763 9.67 -16.93 13.74
CA SER A 763 9.38 -15.51 13.58
C SER A 763 10.58 -14.72 13.06
N THR A 764 11.81 -15.27 13.10
CA THR A 764 12.99 -14.53 12.67
C THR A 764 13.02 -14.27 11.16
N PHE A 765 13.46 -13.08 10.77
CA PHE A 765 13.89 -12.82 9.39
C PHE A 765 15.03 -11.79 9.40
N ARG A 766 16.12 -12.06 8.67
CA ARG A 766 17.29 -11.16 8.61
C ARG A 766 16.88 -9.76 8.11
N GLY A 767 17.30 -8.72 8.83
CA GLY A 767 16.99 -7.32 8.52
C GLY A 767 15.70 -6.78 9.16
N TYR A 768 14.90 -7.64 9.81
CA TYR A 768 13.70 -7.25 10.57
C TYR A 768 13.85 -7.45 12.08
N ILE A 769 14.86 -8.20 12.50
CA ILE A 769 15.21 -8.41 13.91
C ILE A 769 16.42 -7.56 14.30
N PHE A 770 16.64 -7.36 15.60
CA PHE A 770 17.80 -6.63 16.11
C PHE A 770 19.12 -7.37 15.79
N GLU A 771 20.10 -6.67 15.18
CA GLU A 771 21.32 -7.27 14.58
C GLU A 771 22.40 -7.75 15.59
N ASN A 772 22.17 -7.68 16.91
CA ASN A 772 23.17 -8.07 17.91
C ASN A 772 23.33 -9.59 18.10
N GLN A 773 23.22 -10.39 17.05
CA GLN A 773 23.41 -11.83 17.15
C GLN A 773 24.90 -12.16 17.05
N THR A 774 25.44 -12.81 18.09
CA THR A 774 26.80 -13.34 18.06
C THR A 774 26.94 -14.32 16.89
N SER A 775 28.14 -14.44 16.32
CA SER A 775 28.44 -15.24 15.10
C SER A 775 28.02 -16.72 15.12
N LYS A 776 27.47 -17.21 16.25
CA LYS A 776 27.01 -18.57 16.46
C LYS A 776 25.51 -18.78 16.23
N TYR A 777 24.66 -17.74 16.29
CA TYR A 777 23.22 -17.84 16.06
C TYR A 777 22.80 -16.87 14.96
N ASN A 778 22.42 -17.40 13.80
CA ASN A 778 21.85 -16.62 12.71
C ASN A 778 20.32 -16.62 12.82
N PRO A 779 19.62 -15.57 12.30
CA PRO A 779 18.19 -15.69 12.03
C PRO A 779 17.94 -16.98 11.23
N TYR A 780 16.87 -17.69 11.56
CA TYR A 780 16.54 -18.93 10.87
C TYR A 780 16.15 -18.63 9.43
N TYR A 781 15.42 -17.55 9.16
CA TYR A 781 15.12 -17.11 7.80
C TYR A 781 15.95 -15.87 7.38
N PRO A 782 16.41 -15.81 6.12
CA PRO A 782 16.42 -16.91 5.15
C PRO A 782 17.42 -18.00 5.55
N ASN A 783 17.04 -19.27 5.38
CA ASN A 783 17.90 -20.43 5.67
C ASN A 783 18.56 -20.96 4.40
N SER A 784 19.81 -21.39 4.52
CA SER A 784 20.47 -22.32 3.60
C SER A 784 21.22 -23.37 4.40
N TRP A 785 21.25 -24.61 3.89
CA TRP A 785 22.00 -25.72 4.48
C TRP A 785 22.76 -26.45 3.39
N THR A 786 23.94 -26.96 3.72
CA THR A 786 24.73 -27.74 2.77
C THR A 786 24.38 -29.22 2.92
N GLU A 787 23.89 -29.84 1.85
CA GLU A 787 23.65 -31.28 1.78
C GLU A 787 24.62 -31.89 0.76
N SER A 788 25.42 -32.87 1.18
CA SER A 788 26.39 -33.56 0.29
C SER A 788 27.39 -32.64 -0.44
N GLY A 789 27.70 -31.47 0.13
CA GLY A 789 28.62 -30.49 -0.47
C GLY A 789 27.95 -29.44 -1.38
N GLU A 790 26.65 -29.53 -1.62
CA GLU A 790 25.86 -28.52 -2.34
C GLU A 790 25.03 -27.68 -1.36
N THR A 791 25.02 -26.36 -1.55
CA THR A 791 24.19 -25.46 -0.72
C THR A 791 22.75 -25.52 -1.22
N VAL A 792 21.88 -26.13 -0.41
CA VAL A 792 20.43 -26.13 -0.58
C VAL A 792 19.86 -24.91 0.15
N TYR A 793 19.21 -24.03 -0.59
CA TYR A 793 18.49 -22.90 -0.02
C TYR A 793 17.12 -23.38 0.45
N GLY A 794 16.72 -23.08 1.69
CA GLY A 794 15.36 -23.36 2.16
C GLY A 794 14.34 -22.43 1.49
N ASN A 795 13.05 -22.80 1.49
CA ASN A 795 12.05 -22.14 0.63
C ASN A 795 11.53 -20.78 1.14
N VAL A 796 11.83 -20.38 2.38
CA VAL A 796 11.45 -19.06 2.94
C VAL A 796 12.61 -18.08 2.78
N LEU A 797 12.83 -17.66 1.54
CA LEU A 797 13.95 -16.79 1.18
C LEU A 797 13.68 -15.30 1.44
N TRP A 798 12.41 -14.93 1.55
CA TRP A 798 11.95 -13.54 1.57
C TRP A 798 11.01 -13.29 2.76
N GLU A 799 11.04 -12.10 3.34
CA GLU A 799 10.27 -11.73 4.54
C GLU A 799 8.76 -11.88 4.30
N ARG A 800 8.30 -11.61 3.08
CA ARG A 800 6.91 -11.76 2.64
C ARG A 800 6.43 -13.20 2.64
N ASN A 801 7.36 -14.16 2.71
CA ASN A 801 7.07 -15.57 2.85
C ASN A 801 7.02 -16.00 4.32
N THR A 802 7.12 -15.09 5.28
CA THR A 802 6.90 -15.40 6.71
C THR A 802 5.40 -15.36 7.04
N TRP A 803 5.02 -16.04 8.12
CA TRP A 803 3.63 -16.08 8.56
C TRP A 803 3.15 -14.70 9.02
N TRP A 804 4.00 -13.97 9.75
CA TRP A 804 3.65 -12.68 10.33
C TRP A 804 3.47 -11.61 9.28
N TRP A 805 4.28 -11.63 8.22
CA TRP A 805 4.13 -10.69 7.12
C TRP A 805 2.80 -10.90 6.41
N LYS A 806 2.49 -12.15 6.07
CA LYS A 806 1.23 -12.51 5.39
C LYS A 806 0.03 -12.17 6.27
N LEU A 807 0.10 -12.43 7.57
CA LEU A 807 -0.96 -12.07 8.50
C LEU A 807 -1.18 -10.56 8.56
N ILE A 808 -0.13 -9.79 8.84
CA ILE A 808 -0.22 -8.35 9.08
C ILE A 808 -0.57 -7.57 7.79
N TYR A 809 0.14 -7.83 6.69
CA TYR A 809 0.04 -6.99 5.50
C TYR A 809 -0.97 -7.51 4.48
N ASN A 810 -1.20 -8.82 4.42
CA ASN A 810 -2.11 -9.40 3.42
C ASN A 810 -3.50 -9.67 4.00
N GLN A 811 -3.60 -10.11 5.25
CA GLN A 811 -4.88 -10.54 5.84
C GLN A 811 -5.54 -9.45 6.69
N MET A 812 -4.82 -8.84 7.63
CA MET A 812 -5.38 -7.85 8.56
C MET A 812 -5.75 -6.54 7.87
N ALA A 813 -6.85 -5.95 8.30
CA ALA A 813 -7.22 -4.59 7.93
C ALA A 813 -6.44 -3.56 8.76
N ASN A 814 -5.87 -2.55 8.11
CA ASN A 814 -5.31 -1.36 8.75
C ASN A 814 -4.25 -1.69 9.84
N ALA A 815 -3.33 -2.60 9.55
CA ALA A 815 -2.33 -3.10 10.50
C ALA A 815 -0.89 -3.02 9.95
N ARG A 816 0.08 -2.84 10.85
CA ARG A 816 1.49 -2.74 10.50
C ARG A 816 2.39 -3.35 11.56
N LEU A 817 3.51 -3.93 11.14
CA LEU A 817 4.54 -4.42 12.07
C LEU A 817 5.21 -3.22 12.75
N GLU A 818 5.20 -3.18 14.08
CA GLU A 818 5.89 -2.21 14.91
C GLU A 818 7.31 -2.71 15.26
N VAL A 819 7.41 -3.82 16.00
CA VAL A 819 8.70 -4.46 16.33
C VAL A 819 8.61 -5.97 16.17
N LEU A 820 9.59 -6.55 15.47
CA LEU A 820 9.82 -8.00 15.42
C LEU A 820 10.95 -8.37 16.40
N ASN A 821 10.59 -8.62 17.65
CA ASN A 821 11.51 -9.08 18.69
C ASN A 821 11.59 -10.61 18.63
N ALA A 822 12.39 -11.14 17.71
CA ALA A 822 12.54 -12.58 17.52
C ALA A 822 14.00 -13.06 17.55
N PHE A 823 14.25 -14.25 18.11
CA PHE A 823 15.59 -14.83 18.21
C PHE A 823 15.59 -16.36 18.03
N SER A 824 16.41 -16.86 17.11
CA SER A 824 16.49 -18.29 16.79
C SER A 824 16.94 -19.13 17.98
N GLY A 825 16.19 -20.17 18.30
CA GLY A 825 16.48 -21.07 19.42
C GLY A 825 16.21 -20.47 20.81
N SER A 826 15.56 -19.31 20.91
CA SER A 826 15.19 -18.74 22.21
C SER A 826 13.99 -19.47 22.85
N SER A 827 14.03 -19.61 24.18
CA SER A 827 12.95 -20.13 25.00
C SER A 827 12.18 -19.01 25.69
N CYS A 828 10.96 -19.29 26.15
CA CYS A 828 10.22 -18.38 27.02
C CYS A 828 10.88 -18.29 28.40
N CYS A 829 11.29 -19.44 28.97
CA CYS A 829 11.86 -19.51 30.32
C CYS A 829 13.33 -19.06 30.43
N TYR A 830 13.68 -18.60 31.64
CA TYR A 830 15.04 -18.27 32.07
C TYR A 830 15.46 -19.22 33.21
N ILE A 831 16.58 -19.93 33.07
CA ILE A 831 17.14 -20.73 34.16
C ILE A 831 18.60 -20.32 34.38
N ASP A 832 18.91 -19.90 35.59
CA ASP A 832 20.25 -19.54 36.03
C ASP A 832 21.16 -20.78 36.02
N SER A 833 22.41 -20.62 35.57
CA SER A 833 23.36 -21.72 35.35
C SER A 833 23.81 -22.44 36.64
N GLY A 834 23.32 -22.02 37.81
CA GLY A 834 23.70 -22.54 39.13
C GLY A 834 22.83 -23.65 39.71
N THR A 835 21.76 -24.12 39.06
CA THR A 835 20.89 -25.18 39.64
C THR A 835 21.40 -26.60 39.36
N ALA A 836 21.61 -27.37 40.43
CA ALA A 836 22.36 -28.64 40.50
C ALA A 836 21.83 -29.84 39.67
N ASN A 837 20.74 -29.72 38.90
CA ASN A 837 20.18 -30.81 38.08
C ASN A 837 20.41 -30.68 36.56
N PHE A 838 21.15 -29.66 36.10
CA PHE A 838 21.41 -29.42 34.68
C PHE A 838 22.51 -30.28 34.04
N SER A 839 23.19 -31.13 34.82
CA SER A 839 24.28 -32.00 34.33
C SER A 839 23.81 -33.15 33.42
N LYS A 840 22.50 -33.35 33.24
CA LYS A 840 21.94 -34.42 32.39
C LYS A 840 21.67 -34.01 30.93
N HIS A 841 21.61 -32.72 30.62
CA HIS A 841 21.38 -32.24 29.25
C HIS A 841 22.44 -31.19 28.92
N ASN A 842 23.25 -31.46 27.89
CA ASN A 842 24.35 -30.61 27.39
C ASN A 842 23.86 -29.24 26.88
N VAL A 843 23.25 -28.42 27.72
CA VAL A 843 22.93 -27.02 27.40
C VAL A 843 24.03 -26.14 28.00
N THR A 844 25.21 -26.20 27.39
CA THR A 844 26.28 -25.20 27.58
C THR A 844 25.96 -23.86 26.89
N ASP A 845 24.71 -23.66 26.49
CA ASP A 845 24.32 -22.66 25.51
C ASP A 845 23.82 -21.37 26.16
N ALA A 846 24.79 -20.52 26.51
CA ALA A 846 24.58 -19.17 27.04
C ALA A 846 23.66 -18.29 26.16
N ALA A 847 23.44 -18.65 24.89
CA ALA A 847 22.53 -17.93 24.00
C ALA A 847 21.05 -18.08 24.38
N SER A 848 20.65 -19.20 25.01
CA SER A 848 19.24 -19.43 25.38
C SER A 848 18.81 -18.71 26.66
N THR A 849 19.72 -18.54 27.62
CA THR A 849 19.46 -17.86 28.89
C THR A 849 19.56 -16.34 28.76
N THR A 850 20.51 -15.83 27.96
CA THR A 850 20.64 -14.38 27.70
C THR A 850 19.60 -13.82 26.71
N ASN A 851 19.03 -14.67 25.85
CA ASN A 851 18.06 -14.27 24.83
C ASN A 851 16.67 -14.91 25.02
N SER A 852 16.30 -15.27 26.24
CA SER A 852 14.91 -15.63 26.54
C SER A 852 13.97 -14.50 26.16
N PHE A 853 12.71 -14.82 25.89
CA PHE A 853 11.71 -13.85 25.41
C PHE A 853 11.65 -12.61 26.33
N ARG A 854 11.62 -12.84 27.65
CA ARG A 854 11.60 -11.80 28.67
C ARG A 854 12.88 -10.97 28.76
N ASN A 855 14.06 -11.59 28.63
CA ASN A 855 15.32 -10.85 28.64
C ASN A 855 15.47 -9.99 27.37
N ARG A 856 14.98 -10.47 26.23
CA ARG A 856 14.93 -9.68 25.00
C ARG A 856 13.93 -8.54 25.11
N TYR A 857 12.74 -8.78 25.65
CA TYR A 857 11.77 -7.75 25.93
C TYR A 857 12.39 -6.60 26.75
N ARG A 858 13.02 -6.90 27.87
CA ARG A 858 13.65 -5.90 28.76
C ARG A 858 14.82 -5.15 28.12
N ARG A 859 15.54 -5.78 27.19
CA ARG A 859 16.73 -5.22 26.56
C ARG A 859 16.42 -4.41 25.31
N GLU A 860 15.47 -4.88 24.51
CA GLU A 860 15.21 -4.41 23.14
C GLU A 860 13.84 -3.72 23.01
N GLY A 861 12.92 -3.99 23.94
CA GLY A 861 11.55 -3.49 23.92
C GLY A 861 10.73 -4.07 22.77
N ILE A 862 9.49 -3.57 22.64
CA ILE A 862 8.55 -3.94 21.57
C ILE A 862 7.83 -2.72 20.97
N GLY A 863 8.42 -1.53 21.08
CA GLY A 863 7.77 -0.30 20.60
C GLY A 863 6.59 0.11 21.47
N ASN A 864 5.52 0.62 20.85
CA ASN A 864 4.25 0.98 21.51
C ASN A 864 3.06 0.27 20.83
N PRO A 865 2.89 -1.05 21.02
CA PRO A 865 1.97 -1.87 20.24
C PRO A 865 0.50 -1.72 20.67
N ASP A 866 -0.41 -1.89 19.71
CA ASP A 866 -1.85 -2.11 19.97
C ASP A 866 -2.17 -3.61 20.08
N LEU A 867 -1.35 -4.44 19.41
CA LEU A 867 -1.41 -5.90 19.46
C LEU A 867 -0.01 -6.49 19.69
N VAL A 868 0.11 -7.39 20.67
CA VAL A 868 1.32 -8.17 20.93
C VAL A 868 1.07 -9.64 20.61
N ILE A 869 1.76 -10.16 19.61
CA ILE A 869 1.73 -11.59 19.27
C ILE A 869 2.93 -12.28 19.90
N ILE A 870 2.67 -13.24 20.80
CA ILE A 870 3.71 -14.05 21.44
C ILE A 870 3.68 -15.43 20.80
N TYR A 871 4.80 -15.85 20.21
CA TYR A 871 4.90 -17.15 19.54
C TYR A 871 6.15 -17.92 19.94
N GLY A 872 5.99 -18.93 20.80
CA GLY A 872 7.11 -19.73 21.32
C GLY A 872 6.64 -21.00 22.03
N GLY A 873 7.57 -21.65 22.73
CA GLY A 873 7.31 -22.88 23.50
C GLY A 873 7.97 -24.14 22.93
N ARG A 874 8.29 -24.18 21.63
CA ARG A 874 8.99 -25.34 21.04
C ARG A 874 10.38 -25.53 21.62
N ASN A 875 11.15 -24.46 21.76
CA ASN A 875 12.50 -24.54 22.34
C ASN A 875 12.45 -24.91 23.83
N ASP A 876 11.43 -24.46 24.56
CA ASP A 876 11.18 -24.84 25.95
C ASP A 876 10.95 -26.36 26.06
N PHE A 877 10.05 -26.92 25.25
CA PHE A 877 9.82 -28.38 25.23
C PHE A 877 11.07 -29.17 24.77
N GLY A 878 11.78 -28.69 23.75
CA GLY A 878 12.90 -29.40 23.14
C GLY A 878 14.19 -29.41 23.96
N LYS A 879 14.49 -28.32 24.67
CA LYS A 879 15.73 -28.18 25.46
C LYS A 879 15.62 -28.76 26.86
N TYR A 880 14.41 -28.91 27.39
CA TYR A 880 14.17 -29.23 28.79
C TYR A 880 13.39 -30.54 29.02
N GLY A 881 13.43 -31.49 28.08
CA GLY A 881 12.95 -32.85 28.34
C GLY A 881 12.51 -33.66 27.12
N GLY A 882 12.05 -33.01 26.04
CA GLY A 882 11.74 -33.61 24.73
C GLY A 882 10.77 -34.81 24.72
N SER A 883 10.29 -35.24 25.89
CA SER A 883 9.53 -36.48 26.13
C SER A 883 8.78 -36.48 27.48
N THR A 884 9.03 -35.52 28.38
CA THR A 884 8.38 -35.39 29.70
C THR A 884 8.01 -33.93 30.00
N ASP A 885 6.98 -33.70 30.82
CA ASP A 885 6.46 -32.36 31.21
C ASP A 885 7.17 -31.77 32.45
N ASP A 886 8.41 -32.19 32.71
CA ASP A 886 9.11 -31.94 33.98
C ASP A 886 9.41 -30.44 34.26
N TYR A 887 9.40 -29.59 33.23
CA TYR A 887 9.65 -28.14 33.33
C TYR A 887 8.45 -27.29 32.88
N LEU A 888 7.25 -27.88 32.86
CA LEU A 888 6.01 -27.22 32.44
C LEU A 888 5.56 -26.15 33.44
N GLY A 889 5.59 -26.45 34.74
CA GLY A 889 4.95 -25.65 35.79
C GLY A 889 3.46 -25.94 35.95
N GLU A 890 2.85 -25.45 37.04
CA GLU A 890 1.42 -25.61 37.29
C GLU A 890 0.63 -24.53 36.54
N TYR A 891 -0.39 -24.95 35.79
CA TYR A 891 -1.18 -24.11 34.88
C TYR A 891 -2.69 -24.12 35.20
N THR A 892 -3.06 -24.44 36.44
CA THR A 892 -4.43 -24.19 36.91
C THR A 892 -4.71 -22.69 36.91
N THR A 893 -5.96 -22.27 36.75
CA THR A 893 -6.33 -20.84 36.75
C THR A 893 -5.82 -20.13 38.01
N ALA A 894 -6.01 -20.74 39.19
CA ALA A 894 -5.53 -20.20 40.45
C ALA A 894 -3.99 -20.09 40.52
N ALA A 895 -3.27 -21.05 39.95
CA ALA A 895 -1.81 -20.99 39.89
C ALA A 895 -1.33 -19.86 38.97
N ILE A 896 -1.97 -19.66 37.81
CA ILE A 896 -1.62 -18.58 36.87
C ILE A 896 -1.93 -17.21 37.49
N GLU A 897 -3.07 -17.06 38.17
CA GLU A 897 -3.42 -15.82 38.88
C GLU A 897 -2.42 -15.52 40.01
N ALA A 898 -2.05 -16.52 40.81
CA ALA A 898 -1.02 -16.35 41.85
C ALA A 898 0.35 -15.95 41.25
N GLN A 899 0.74 -16.57 40.14
CA GLN A 899 1.97 -16.24 39.42
C GLN A 899 1.96 -14.82 38.84
N TYR A 900 0.79 -14.33 38.42
CA TYR A 900 0.61 -12.97 37.94
C TYR A 900 0.86 -11.96 39.06
N GLU A 901 0.28 -12.17 40.24
CA GLU A 901 0.50 -11.33 41.43
C GLU A 901 1.97 -11.34 41.87
N ASP A 902 2.60 -12.52 41.92
CA ASP A 902 4.02 -12.67 42.24
C ASP A 902 4.93 -11.93 41.24
N ALA A 903 4.51 -11.86 39.96
CA ALA A 903 5.25 -11.14 38.93
C ALA A 903 5.13 -9.62 39.06
N LEU A 904 3.98 -9.09 39.53
CA LEU A 904 3.81 -7.66 39.83
C LEU A 904 4.74 -7.19 40.95
N ASP A 905 4.95 -8.02 41.97
CA ASP A 905 5.82 -7.73 43.13
C ASP A 905 7.33 -7.92 42.82
N LYS A 906 7.68 -8.38 41.61
CA LYS A 906 9.06 -8.64 41.17
C LYS A 906 9.84 -9.61 42.08
N SER A 907 9.14 -10.38 42.92
CA SER A 907 9.72 -11.26 43.95
C SER A 907 10.01 -12.68 43.45
N TYR A 908 9.56 -13.03 42.24
CA TYR A 908 9.55 -14.41 41.74
C TYR A 908 10.71 -14.81 40.80
N VAL A 909 11.11 -16.08 40.84
CA VAL A 909 12.13 -16.68 39.96
C VAL A 909 11.48 -17.62 38.92
N TYR A 910 11.52 -17.22 37.65
CA TYR A 910 10.77 -17.81 36.53
C TYR A 910 11.43 -19.07 35.93
N ARG A 911 11.40 -20.20 36.65
CA ARG A 911 12.17 -21.43 36.32
C ARG A 911 11.48 -22.45 35.41
N ASN A 912 10.20 -22.27 35.08
CA ASN A 912 9.41 -23.19 34.26
C ASN A 912 8.66 -22.43 33.14
N PHE A 913 8.10 -23.16 32.17
CA PHE A 913 7.43 -22.57 31.00
C PHE A 913 6.21 -21.72 31.39
N THR A 914 5.28 -22.26 32.18
CA THR A 914 4.03 -21.58 32.56
C THR A 914 4.33 -20.24 33.23
N ASN A 915 5.18 -20.23 34.25
CA ASN A 915 5.51 -19.03 34.99
C ASN A 915 6.24 -18.00 34.13
N ALA A 916 7.11 -18.45 33.21
CA ALA A 916 7.86 -17.54 32.34
C ALA A 916 6.96 -16.85 31.31
N LEU A 917 6.01 -17.59 30.72
CA LEU A 917 5.02 -17.02 29.80
C LEU A 917 4.08 -16.06 30.55
N THR A 918 3.59 -16.45 31.73
CA THR A 918 2.79 -15.60 32.63
C THR A 918 3.54 -14.31 32.95
N GLY A 919 4.77 -14.39 33.47
CA GLY A 919 5.55 -13.23 33.86
C GLY A 919 5.94 -12.31 32.68
N LEU A 920 6.14 -12.86 31.48
CA LEU A 920 6.34 -12.05 30.27
C LEU A 920 5.10 -11.22 29.96
N ILE A 921 3.92 -11.87 29.91
CA ILE A 921 2.66 -11.19 29.61
C ILE A 921 2.36 -10.13 30.69
N THR A 922 2.55 -10.46 31.97
CA THR A 922 2.37 -9.51 33.08
C THR A 922 3.22 -8.26 32.90
N GLU A 923 4.51 -8.40 32.61
CA GLU A 923 5.39 -7.23 32.42
C GLU A 923 4.95 -6.35 31.25
N ILE A 924 4.60 -6.97 30.13
CA ILE A 924 4.12 -6.22 28.97
C ILE A 924 2.78 -5.56 29.28
N HIS A 925 1.89 -6.21 30.03
CA HIS A 925 0.60 -5.66 30.42
C HIS A 925 0.76 -4.44 31.36
N VAL A 926 1.75 -4.47 32.24
CA VAL A 926 2.08 -3.32 33.10
C VAL A 926 2.62 -2.15 32.27
N ASP A 927 3.49 -2.43 31.32
CA ASP A 927 4.10 -1.40 30.47
C ASP A 927 3.12 -0.87 29.40
N PHE A 928 2.16 -1.70 28.96
CA PHE A 928 1.18 -1.44 27.90
C PHE A 928 -0.22 -1.98 28.26
N PRO A 929 -0.96 -1.32 29.16
CA PRO A 929 -2.24 -1.84 29.69
C PRO A 929 -3.36 -1.94 28.66
N GLU A 930 -3.29 -1.15 27.58
CA GLU A 930 -4.29 -1.13 26.51
C GLU A 930 -3.96 -2.10 25.35
N ALA A 931 -2.78 -2.73 25.36
CA ALA A 931 -2.37 -3.63 24.30
C ALA A 931 -3.16 -4.95 24.37
N LYS A 932 -3.70 -5.40 23.23
CA LYS A 932 -4.28 -6.73 23.09
C LYS A 932 -3.17 -7.77 22.95
N PHE A 933 -3.41 -9.00 23.40
CA PHE A 933 -2.43 -10.09 23.26
C PHE A 933 -3.00 -11.24 22.45
N LEU A 934 -2.13 -11.85 21.63
CA LEU A 934 -2.41 -13.10 20.94
C LEU A 934 -1.27 -14.07 21.24
N VAL A 935 -1.57 -15.17 21.92
CA VAL A 935 -0.60 -16.23 22.17
C VAL A 935 -0.78 -17.31 21.12
N LEU A 936 0.28 -17.57 20.36
CA LEU A 936 0.34 -18.66 19.41
C LEU A 936 1.08 -19.84 20.05
N CYS A 937 0.39 -20.97 20.15
CA CYS A 937 0.95 -22.22 20.61
C CYS A 937 1.53 -23.01 19.43
N HIS A 938 2.76 -23.46 19.57
CA HIS A 938 3.50 -24.14 18.52
C HIS A 938 3.06 -25.60 18.35
N ASP A 939 3.06 -26.12 17.12
CA ASP A 939 2.88 -27.56 16.82
C ASP A 939 4.08 -28.41 17.29
N MET A 940 3.95 -29.72 17.47
CA MET A 940 5.04 -30.62 17.87
C MET A 940 5.66 -30.34 19.26
N ILE A 941 4.79 -30.01 20.23
CA ILE A 941 5.08 -30.03 21.67
C ILE A 941 4.18 -31.07 22.36
N SER A 942 4.36 -31.33 23.67
CA SER A 942 3.48 -32.27 24.39
C SER A 942 2.10 -31.66 24.69
N ASP A 943 1.09 -32.52 24.89
CA ASP A 943 -0.26 -32.10 25.31
C ASP A 943 -0.24 -31.22 26.57
N GLY A 944 0.70 -31.44 27.49
CA GLY A 944 0.88 -30.61 28.67
C GLY A 944 1.35 -29.19 28.35
N TYR A 945 2.36 -29.03 27.49
CA TYR A 945 2.82 -27.72 27.02
C TYR A 945 1.74 -26.98 26.20
N GLU A 946 0.98 -27.70 25.35
CA GLU A 946 -0.19 -27.15 24.66
C GLU A 946 -1.22 -26.63 25.67
N ALA A 947 -1.61 -27.48 26.64
CA ALA A 947 -2.60 -27.13 27.65
C ALA A 947 -2.17 -25.95 28.52
N SER A 948 -0.90 -25.89 28.93
CA SER A 948 -0.35 -24.75 29.68
C SER A 948 -0.37 -23.46 28.87
N CYS A 949 0.11 -23.49 27.62
CA CYS A 949 0.13 -22.32 26.75
C CYS A 949 -1.29 -21.75 26.56
N MET A 950 -2.25 -22.64 26.29
CA MET A 950 -3.65 -22.27 26.12
C MET A 950 -4.31 -21.81 27.43
N ALA A 951 -3.94 -22.38 28.57
CA ALA A 951 -4.42 -21.93 29.88
C ALA A 951 -3.93 -20.52 30.20
N VAL A 952 -2.64 -20.23 29.99
CA VAL A 952 -2.07 -18.88 30.17
C VAL A 952 -2.73 -17.88 29.21
N ALA A 953 -2.88 -18.24 27.94
CA ALA A 953 -3.54 -17.38 26.95
C ALA A 953 -4.98 -17.03 27.34
N LYS A 954 -5.72 -18.03 27.84
CA LYS A 954 -7.10 -17.87 28.30
C LYS A 954 -7.21 -16.95 29.52
N VAL A 955 -6.27 -17.03 30.46
CA VAL A 955 -6.30 -16.23 31.70
C VAL A 955 -5.79 -14.81 31.46
N LEU A 956 -4.73 -14.62 30.65
CA LEU A 956 -3.98 -13.35 30.62
C LEU A 956 -3.93 -12.64 29.27
N ALA A 957 -4.06 -13.34 28.15
CA ALA A 957 -3.84 -12.75 26.82
C ALA A 957 -5.13 -12.36 26.08
N GLY A 958 -6.26 -12.96 26.46
CA GLY A 958 -7.55 -12.76 25.80
C GLY A 958 -7.78 -13.72 24.61
N LYS A 959 -6.77 -13.98 23.77
CA LYS A 959 -6.84 -15.00 22.70
C LYS A 959 -5.60 -15.89 22.66
N GLY A 960 -5.85 -17.20 22.55
CA GLY A 960 -4.84 -18.21 22.27
C GLY A 960 -5.23 -19.00 21.03
N ILE A 961 -4.26 -19.32 20.17
CA ILE A 961 -4.47 -20.18 19.01
C ILE A 961 -3.45 -21.31 19.06
N ASP A 962 -3.96 -22.52 18.94
CA ASP A 962 -3.16 -23.70 18.72
C ASP A 962 -2.92 -23.88 17.23
N VAL A 963 -1.68 -23.63 16.80
CA VAL A 963 -1.27 -23.62 15.40
C VAL A 963 -0.97 -25.06 14.95
N LYS A 964 -1.94 -25.98 15.09
CA LYS A 964 -1.80 -27.40 14.71
C LYS A 964 -1.62 -27.57 13.19
N CYS A 965 -0.86 -28.59 12.79
CA CYS A 965 -0.81 -29.16 11.44
C CYS A 965 -0.22 -28.25 10.35
N VAL A 966 0.91 -27.62 10.62
CA VAL A 966 1.65 -26.87 9.58
C VAL A 966 2.60 -27.81 8.84
N SER A 967 2.64 -27.77 7.51
CA SER A 967 3.52 -28.64 6.71
C SER A 967 5.00 -28.33 6.98
N PHE A 968 5.73 -29.33 7.51
CA PHE A 968 7.18 -29.28 7.74
C PHE A 968 7.92 -30.13 6.69
N HIS A 969 9.13 -29.73 6.30
CA HIS A 969 9.93 -30.42 5.28
C HIS A 969 10.12 -31.93 5.62
N LYS A 970 9.90 -32.79 4.62
CA LYS A 970 10.05 -34.25 4.71
C LYS A 970 11.37 -34.70 4.06
N THR A 971 12.16 -35.51 4.77
CA THR A 971 13.10 -36.48 4.20
C THR A 971 12.73 -37.86 4.74
N GLY A 972 12.20 -38.74 3.89
CA GLY A 972 11.91 -40.15 4.22
C GLY A 972 10.45 -40.49 4.55
N THR A 973 10.05 -41.71 4.20
CA THR A 973 8.68 -42.24 4.13
C THR A 973 8.19 -42.93 5.41
N LYS A 974 6.95 -42.66 5.87
CA LYS A 974 5.93 -43.60 6.39
C LYS A 974 4.58 -42.94 6.73
N ASN A 975 3.63 -43.07 5.81
CA ASN A 975 2.23 -42.61 5.93
C ASN A 975 1.52 -42.99 7.25
N GLN A 976 1.02 -41.98 7.97
CA GLN A 976 -0.31 -42.03 8.59
C GLN A 976 -1.09 -40.73 8.30
N THR A 977 -2.30 -40.91 7.77
CA THR A 977 -3.23 -39.86 7.34
C THR A 977 -4.25 -39.57 8.43
N ASN A 978 -4.38 -38.30 8.84
CA ASN A 978 -5.60 -37.78 9.47
C ASN A 978 -6.28 -36.86 8.43
N THR A 979 -7.55 -37.13 8.12
CA THR A 979 -8.20 -36.77 6.85
C THR A 979 -8.91 -35.40 6.80
N GLU A 980 -8.79 -34.53 7.80
CA GLU A 980 -9.54 -33.25 7.73
C GLU A 980 -8.82 -32.14 6.96
N ILE A 981 -7.49 -32.18 6.81
CA ILE A 981 -6.76 -31.15 6.04
C ILE A 981 -5.51 -31.74 5.38
N GLY A 982 -5.66 -32.76 4.52
CA GLY A 982 -4.67 -33.17 3.51
C GLY A 982 -3.15 -33.09 3.84
N ILE A 983 -2.70 -33.45 5.05
CA ILE A 983 -1.29 -33.42 5.46
C ILE A 983 -0.95 -34.70 6.26
N THR A 984 0.18 -35.33 5.90
CA THR A 984 0.70 -36.57 6.50
C THR A 984 1.39 -36.31 7.84
N LYS A 985 1.01 -37.03 8.90
CA LYS A 985 1.85 -37.19 10.09
C LYS A 985 3.00 -38.13 9.72
N ASP A 986 4.18 -37.58 9.44
CA ASP A 986 5.38 -38.37 9.17
C ASP A 986 6.54 -37.77 9.95
N HIS A 987 7.11 -38.54 10.88
CA HIS A 987 8.10 -38.07 11.84
C HIS A 987 9.49 -37.92 11.17
N GLY A 988 9.84 -36.68 10.81
CA GLY A 988 11.16 -36.25 10.32
C GLY A 988 11.62 -34.95 10.98
N SER A 989 12.93 -34.76 11.11
CA SER A 989 13.63 -33.87 12.05
C SER A 989 13.59 -32.35 11.84
N SER A 990 12.59 -31.77 11.17
CA SER A 990 12.51 -30.29 10.96
C SER A 990 11.24 -29.68 11.56
N CYS A 991 11.39 -28.68 12.43
CA CYS A 991 10.31 -27.97 13.13
C CYS A 991 9.98 -26.58 12.62
N HIS A 992 10.46 -26.21 11.43
CA HIS A 992 10.25 -24.87 10.87
C HIS A 992 9.48 -24.95 9.54
N PRO A 993 8.43 -24.13 9.34
CA PRO A 993 7.60 -24.19 8.14
C PRO A 993 8.35 -23.72 6.89
N ASP A 994 7.96 -24.25 5.73
CA ASP A 994 8.36 -23.70 4.43
C ASP A 994 7.44 -22.53 4.02
N ALA A 995 7.66 -21.94 2.84
CA ALA A 995 6.88 -20.78 2.38
C ALA A 995 5.38 -21.08 2.15
N ALA A 996 5.02 -22.33 1.91
CA ALA A 996 3.63 -22.75 1.82
C ALA A 996 3.02 -22.91 3.22
N GLY A 997 3.76 -23.54 4.14
CA GLY A 997 3.40 -23.70 5.53
C GLY A 997 3.18 -22.37 6.27
N THR A 998 4.04 -21.37 6.03
CA THR A 998 3.84 -20.03 6.60
C THR A 998 2.60 -19.32 6.06
N GLY A 999 2.24 -19.57 4.79
CA GLY A 999 1.01 -19.03 4.19
C GLY A 999 -0.24 -19.61 4.83
N LYS A 1000 -0.29 -20.94 4.90
CA LYS A 1000 -1.38 -21.66 5.59
C LYS A 1000 -1.49 -21.27 7.06
N MET A 1001 -0.37 -21.06 7.73
CA MET A 1001 -0.35 -20.57 9.12
C MET A 1001 -1.03 -19.21 9.25
N ALA A 1002 -0.70 -18.25 8.38
CA ALA A 1002 -1.32 -16.92 8.39
C ALA A 1002 -2.83 -16.97 8.10
N GLU A 1003 -3.23 -17.73 7.08
CA GLU A 1003 -4.64 -17.96 6.73
C GLU A 1003 -5.40 -18.64 7.86
N TYR A 1004 -4.80 -19.64 8.51
CA TYR A 1004 -5.42 -20.34 9.64
C TYR A 1004 -5.58 -19.40 10.84
N ILE A 1005 -4.54 -18.68 11.25
CA ILE A 1005 -4.63 -17.69 12.33
C ILE A 1005 -5.76 -16.69 12.05
N TYR A 1006 -5.79 -16.14 10.83
CA TYR A 1006 -6.82 -15.19 10.44
C TYR A 1006 -8.23 -15.82 10.39
N SER A 1007 -8.37 -17.08 9.97
CA SER A 1007 -9.67 -17.77 9.99
C SER A 1007 -10.23 -17.93 11.42
N GLN A 1008 -9.36 -18.06 12.43
CA GLN A 1008 -9.77 -18.26 13.82
C GLN A 1008 -10.12 -16.94 14.52
N VAL A 1009 -9.38 -15.85 14.23
CA VAL A 1009 -9.50 -14.60 14.99
C VAL A 1009 -9.54 -13.33 14.12
N GLY A 1010 -9.70 -13.42 12.80
CA GLY A 1010 -9.59 -12.29 11.86
C GLY A 1010 -10.51 -11.12 12.20
N THR A 1011 -11.79 -11.39 12.47
CA THR A 1011 -12.73 -10.33 12.90
C THR A 1011 -12.35 -9.67 14.24
N TRP A 1012 -11.60 -10.36 15.10
CA TRP A 1012 -11.06 -9.79 16.35
C TRP A 1012 -9.75 -9.03 16.10
N LEU A 1013 -8.92 -9.49 15.16
CA LEU A 1013 -7.72 -8.78 14.70
C LEU A 1013 -8.07 -7.48 13.97
N ASP A 1014 -9.19 -7.46 13.24
CA ASP A 1014 -9.72 -6.29 12.53
C ASP A 1014 -10.51 -5.33 13.42
N LYS A 1015 -10.85 -5.72 14.66
CA LYS A 1015 -11.41 -4.85 15.72
C LYS A 1015 -10.38 -4.45 16.77
#